data_AF-A0A535MVA7-F1
#
_entry.id   AF-A0A535MVA7-F1
#
_cell.length_a   1.000
_cell.length_b   1.000
_cell.length_c   1.000
_cell.angle_alpha   90.00
_cell.angle_beta   90.00
_cell.angle_gamma   90.00
#
_symmetry.space_group_name_H-M   'P 1'
#
loop_
_entity.id
_entity.type
_entity.pdbx_description
1 polymer ?
#
loop_
_entity_poly.entity_id
_entity_poly.type
_entity_poly.pdbx_seq_one_letter_code
_entity_poly.pdbx_strand_id
1 'polypeptide(L)'
;MAKGAAHPGALSPAGRGLCLQAQSGQAIVIIALMLTVLIGMVAIAIDGSRAYAVRRDLQAAIDAAALAAADKLQQTGSYVSAEQAATAIFGSNLRLYNAPACSGYGTPGASAWTVTCTYSDGTVLTDVARVAGAQGSRFTISATRTLQLQFGRVLTNGATPTLGATGNGEVNNQRLTPAVGALNQSGCGGAAGSAISINGAGTLGVTGDIVSNGGVSVAGGSLAVAGDLFARCQSTVAGSVSNLCYPSGATTPCTYPDVAGATRSGFRLADPGYAAPSVTGGSQGIGSSNVVLLPGVYASLPILNGAHCWFLSGGVYDFLAGTQDTTDFVSNELKPPDEPDASNNQVASNQFWDSNGVGCAGAFQVTKLTGPRDLPFGIWSFVITSVRTDTYNGVSYTRESAPSMCRSVNLNNHFDDVQVAISNVPGATSYNIYAAPPPAGCGGPFGLATNVPVTGSVTNTNTNPCPLTTGAGCTLGNEQVTLSSQLASPFAPNAAAAPGTTGAYPPDPERAPLAAGLLNQNPARGTGAAGDRANENNCKSVGDAYITCPGPITPGAVELYYPAGGCLSASNTSDTYVFSGYQYNWISVYEPAANACSNSIGASGNSAYIGLVYAPSASVAVTSPYVSEAAGTGGIIAASFTFTGTLPSFKYNAQFAPVPPAARLIS
;
A
#
# COMPACT_ATOMS: atom_id res chain seq x y z
N MET A 1 -110.27 10.87 -71.89
CA MET A 1 -111.14 11.30 -70.77
C MET A 1 -110.29 11.22 -69.51
N ALA A 2 -110.08 12.23 -68.67
CA ALA A 2 -110.55 13.60 -68.54
C ALA A 2 -109.30 14.42 -68.09
N LYS A 3 -108.96 15.58 -68.66
CA LYS A 3 -109.57 16.92 -68.49
C LYS A 3 -109.79 17.30 -67.03
N GLY A 4 -109.04 18.30 -66.56
CA GLY A 4 -109.26 18.95 -65.27
C GLY A 4 -108.18 19.95 -64.86
N ALA A 5 -108.10 21.08 -65.57
CA ALA A 5 -107.42 22.31 -65.15
C ALA A 5 -108.11 22.91 -63.89
N ALA A 6 -107.66 23.90 -63.12
CA ALA A 6 -106.62 24.93 -63.18
C ALA A 6 -106.47 25.54 -61.76
N HIS A 7 -105.33 26.14 -61.40
CA HIS A 7 -105.20 27.58 -61.05
C HIS A 7 -103.81 27.95 -60.45
N PRO A 8 -103.35 29.20 -60.64
CA PRO A 8 -101.97 29.64 -60.38
C PRO A 8 -101.83 30.57 -59.16
N GLY A 9 -100.60 30.76 -58.67
CA GLY A 9 -100.25 31.78 -57.67
C GLY A 9 -98.75 31.82 -57.40
N ALA A 10 -98.14 32.98 -57.58
CA ALA A 10 -96.71 33.25 -57.75
C ALA A 10 -95.85 33.25 -56.46
N LEU A 11 -94.53 33.09 -56.60
CA LEU A 11 -93.47 34.08 -56.26
C LEU A 11 -92.05 33.44 -56.23
N SER A 12 -91.06 34.23 -56.68
CA SER A 12 -89.59 34.01 -56.75
C SER A 12 -88.91 33.88 -55.35
N PRO A 13 -87.57 33.78 -55.17
CA PRO A 13 -86.43 33.48 -56.09
C PRO A 13 -85.37 32.47 -55.52
N ALA A 14 -84.43 32.09 -56.41
CA ALA A 14 -82.99 31.85 -56.19
C ALA A 14 -82.47 30.96 -55.03
N GLY A 15 -81.71 29.92 -55.39
CA GLY A 15 -80.75 29.24 -54.53
C GLY A 15 -79.73 28.44 -55.33
N ARG A 16 -78.48 28.90 -55.38
CA ARG A 16 -77.30 28.22 -55.94
C ARG A 16 -77.08 26.85 -55.27
N GLY A 17 -76.84 25.82 -56.08
CA GLY A 17 -76.31 24.52 -55.61
C GLY A 17 -75.18 24.05 -56.52
N LEU A 18 -73.98 23.93 -55.96
CA LEU A 18 -72.77 23.47 -56.64
C LEU A 18 -72.89 22.00 -57.10
N CYS A 19 -72.36 21.74 -58.29
CA CYS A 19 -72.09 20.39 -58.80
C CYS A 19 -71.04 19.67 -57.91
N LEU A 20 -71.45 18.57 -57.29
CA LEU A 20 -70.56 17.57 -56.69
C LEU A 20 -69.93 16.72 -57.81
N GLN A 21 -68.65 16.97 -58.11
CA GLN A 21 -67.82 16.01 -58.83
C GLN A 21 -67.33 14.94 -57.85
N ALA A 22 -67.60 13.68 -58.17
CA ALA A 22 -67.04 12.53 -57.49
C ALA A 22 -65.53 12.43 -57.75
N GLN A 23 -64.72 12.80 -56.77
CA GLN A 23 -63.35 12.30 -56.64
C GLN A 23 -63.38 11.03 -55.79
N SER A 24 -63.31 9.85 -56.42
CA SER A 24 -63.28 8.58 -55.69
C SER A 24 -62.11 7.72 -56.16
N GLY A 25 -60.99 7.82 -55.44
CA GLY A 25 -59.86 6.88 -55.59
C GLY A 25 -58.51 7.40 -55.07
N GLN A 26 -58.13 8.64 -55.35
CA GLN A 26 -56.77 9.13 -55.02
C GLN A 26 -56.61 9.61 -53.56
N ALA A 27 -57.68 10.18 -52.98
CA ALA A 27 -57.66 10.67 -51.60
C ALA A 27 -57.39 9.55 -50.59
N ILE A 28 -57.94 8.34 -50.81
CA ILE A 28 -57.73 7.20 -49.91
C ILE A 28 -56.28 6.71 -49.94
N VAL A 29 -55.60 6.82 -51.09
CA VAL A 29 -54.20 6.43 -51.26
C VAL A 29 -53.27 7.41 -50.56
N ILE A 30 -53.51 8.73 -50.69
CA ILE A 30 -52.70 9.76 -50.02
C ILE A 30 -52.91 9.70 -48.50
N ILE A 31 -54.15 9.53 -48.03
CA ILE A 31 -54.44 9.37 -46.60
C ILE A 31 -53.77 8.10 -46.05
N ALA A 32 -53.81 6.99 -46.79
CA ALA A 32 -53.14 5.76 -46.39
C ALA A 32 -51.62 5.96 -46.27
N LEU A 33 -51.00 6.70 -47.20
CA LEU A 33 -49.56 6.96 -47.21
C LEU A 33 -49.12 7.96 -46.13
N MET A 34 -49.94 8.96 -45.81
CA MET A 34 -49.67 9.86 -44.67
C MET A 34 -49.87 9.18 -43.32
N LEU A 35 -50.88 8.30 -43.22
CA LEU A 35 -51.15 7.55 -42.00
C LEU A 35 -50.03 6.56 -41.68
N THR A 36 -49.47 5.86 -42.68
CA THR A 36 -48.33 4.96 -42.46
C THR A 36 -47.08 5.71 -41.98
N VAL A 37 -46.81 6.89 -42.53
CA VAL A 37 -45.69 7.75 -42.09
C VAL A 37 -45.90 8.24 -40.66
N LEU A 38 -47.12 8.69 -40.30
CA LEU A 38 -47.46 9.10 -38.93
C LEU A 38 -47.33 7.95 -37.93
N ILE A 39 -47.82 6.75 -38.28
CA ILE A 39 -47.67 5.55 -37.44
C ILE A 39 -46.18 5.20 -37.25
N GLY A 40 -45.37 5.32 -38.31
CA GLY A 40 -43.92 5.12 -38.23
C GLY A 40 -43.23 6.10 -37.29
N MET A 41 -43.59 7.39 -37.35
CA MET A 41 -43.04 8.41 -36.43
C MET A 41 -43.46 8.19 -34.97
N VAL A 42 -44.73 7.84 -34.73
CA VAL A 42 -45.24 7.53 -33.38
C VAL A 42 -44.56 6.28 -32.83
N ALA A 43 -44.33 5.25 -33.67
CA ALA A 43 -43.62 4.04 -33.27
C ALA A 43 -42.19 4.36 -32.81
N ILE A 44 -41.45 5.17 -33.56
CA ILE A 44 -40.10 5.60 -33.18
C ILE A 44 -40.12 6.45 -31.91
N ALA A 45 -41.09 7.37 -31.77
CA ALA A 45 -41.17 8.25 -30.60
C ALA A 45 -41.43 7.47 -29.31
N ILE A 46 -42.39 6.54 -29.31
CA ILE A 46 -42.78 5.77 -28.12
C ILE A 46 -41.80 4.62 -27.85
N ASP A 47 -41.54 3.76 -28.83
CA ASP A 47 -40.66 2.62 -28.61
C ASP A 47 -39.18 3.08 -28.53
N GLY A 48 -38.78 4.13 -29.23
CA GLY A 48 -37.45 4.70 -29.13
C GLY A 48 -37.19 5.42 -27.80
N SER A 49 -38.16 6.15 -27.25
CA SER A 49 -38.02 6.74 -25.91
C SER A 49 -37.92 5.67 -24.82
N ARG A 50 -38.72 4.60 -24.92
CA ARG A 50 -38.60 3.43 -24.03
C ARG A 50 -37.26 2.72 -24.19
N ALA A 51 -36.80 2.51 -25.43
CA ALA A 51 -35.50 1.90 -25.70
C ALA A 51 -34.35 2.71 -25.09
N TYR A 52 -34.40 4.04 -25.22
CA TYR A 52 -33.39 4.93 -24.63
C TYR A 52 -33.41 4.90 -23.11
N ALA A 53 -34.59 4.95 -22.48
CA ALA A 53 -34.73 4.85 -21.03
C ALA A 53 -34.17 3.52 -20.50
N VAL A 54 -34.56 2.40 -21.11
CA VAL A 54 -34.05 1.07 -20.72
C VAL A 54 -32.54 0.97 -20.91
N ARG A 55 -31.99 1.51 -22.02
CA ARG A 55 -30.54 1.51 -22.24
C ARG A 55 -29.80 2.33 -21.19
N ARG A 56 -30.34 3.49 -20.80
CA ARG A 56 -29.77 4.33 -19.73
C ARG A 56 -29.79 3.62 -18.38
N ASP A 57 -30.91 2.99 -18.03
CA ASP A 57 -31.04 2.25 -16.76
C ASP A 57 -30.10 1.02 -16.74
N LEU A 58 -29.97 0.31 -17.87
CA LEU A 58 -29.01 -0.77 -18.03
C LEU A 58 -27.57 -0.30 -17.84
N GLN A 59 -27.17 0.81 -18.48
CA GLN A 59 -25.81 1.32 -18.33
C GLN A 59 -25.52 1.70 -16.88
N ALA A 60 -26.44 2.42 -16.21
CA ALA A 60 -26.27 2.79 -14.81
C ALA A 60 -26.15 1.57 -13.88
N ALA A 61 -26.95 0.53 -14.11
CA ALA A 61 -26.87 -0.71 -13.33
C ALA A 61 -25.56 -1.47 -13.56
N ILE A 62 -25.05 -1.49 -14.81
CA ILE A 62 -23.78 -2.13 -15.15
C ILE A 62 -22.58 -1.39 -14.56
N ASP A 63 -22.56 -0.06 -14.65
CA ASP A 63 -21.50 0.75 -14.08
C ASP A 63 -21.45 0.56 -12.54
N ALA A 64 -22.61 0.55 -11.89
CA ALA A 64 -22.69 0.25 -10.46
C ALA A 64 -22.20 -1.17 -10.13
N ALA A 65 -22.55 -2.17 -10.95
CA ALA A 65 -22.14 -3.56 -10.76
C ALA A 65 -20.62 -3.75 -10.95
N ALA A 66 -20.04 -3.17 -12.00
CA ALA A 66 -18.62 -3.23 -12.30
C ALA A 66 -17.78 -2.57 -11.19
N LEU A 67 -18.26 -1.43 -10.68
CA LEU A 67 -17.64 -0.74 -9.55
C LEU A 67 -17.74 -1.57 -8.25
N ALA A 68 -18.90 -2.15 -7.96
CA ALA A 68 -19.10 -2.99 -6.78
C ALA A 68 -18.23 -4.25 -6.79
N ALA A 69 -18.02 -4.86 -7.96
CA ALA A 69 -17.11 -5.98 -8.12
C ALA A 69 -15.68 -5.59 -7.74
N ALA A 70 -15.17 -4.51 -8.35
CA ALA A 70 -13.81 -4.03 -8.12
C ALA A 70 -13.59 -3.61 -6.65
N ASP A 71 -14.55 -2.88 -6.04
CA ASP A 71 -14.50 -2.48 -4.63
C ASP A 71 -14.49 -3.69 -3.68
N LYS A 72 -15.33 -4.70 -3.94
CA LYS A 72 -15.34 -5.92 -3.11
C LYS A 72 -14.09 -6.77 -3.27
N LEU A 73 -13.50 -6.82 -4.46
CA LEU A 73 -12.19 -7.45 -4.64
C LEU A 73 -11.12 -6.70 -3.85
N GLN A 74 -11.14 -5.37 -3.83
CA GLN A 74 -10.21 -4.55 -3.07
C GLN A 74 -10.30 -4.81 -1.56
N GLN A 75 -11.53 -4.96 -1.03
CA GLN A 75 -11.76 -5.17 0.40
C GLN A 75 -11.41 -6.58 0.88
N THR A 76 -11.71 -7.60 0.07
CA THR A 76 -11.71 -9.01 0.52
C THR A 76 -10.63 -9.87 -0.11
N GLY A 77 -10.03 -9.43 -1.22
CA GLY A 77 -9.13 -10.26 -2.03
C GLY A 77 -9.84 -11.45 -2.72
N SER A 78 -11.17 -11.56 -2.62
CA SER A 78 -11.96 -12.69 -3.11
C SER A 78 -12.74 -12.33 -4.38
N TYR A 79 -12.38 -12.95 -5.51
CA TYR A 79 -13.14 -12.82 -6.77
C TYR A 79 -14.58 -13.32 -6.63
N VAL A 80 -14.78 -14.44 -5.93
CA VAL A 80 -16.12 -14.98 -5.67
C VAL A 80 -17.00 -13.96 -4.95
N SER A 81 -16.47 -13.28 -3.93
CA SER A 81 -17.21 -12.25 -3.19
C SER A 81 -17.49 -11.01 -4.05
N ALA A 82 -16.57 -10.67 -4.97
CA ALA A 82 -16.73 -9.58 -5.92
C ALA A 82 -17.84 -9.84 -6.96
N GLU A 83 -17.83 -11.00 -7.61
CA GLU A 83 -18.82 -11.37 -8.63
C GLU A 83 -20.24 -11.50 -8.03
N GLN A 84 -20.35 -11.99 -6.78
CA GLN A 84 -21.61 -12.01 -6.03
C GLN A 84 -22.14 -10.59 -5.78
N ALA A 85 -21.27 -9.66 -5.38
CA ALA A 85 -21.66 -8.28 -5.17
C ALA A 85 -22.07 -7.58 -6.47
N ALA A 86 -21.37 -7.83 -7.58
CA ALA A 86 -21.72 -7.33 -8.90
C ALA A 86 -23.15 -7.73 -9.28
N THR A 87 -23.46 -9.02 -9.11
CA THR A 87 -24.77 -9.59 -9.43
C THR A 87 -25.86 -9.00 -8.54
N ALA A 88 -25.63 -8.88 -7.23
CA ALA A 88 -26.60 -8.32 -6.30
C ALA A 88 -26.90 -6.84 -6.57
N ILE A 89 -25.86 -6.02 -6.81
CA ILE A 89 -26.01 -4.59 -7.10
C ILE A 89 -26.70 -4.35 -8.45
N PHE A 90 -26.38 -5.15 -9.47
CA PHE A 90 -27.07 -5.09 -10.76
C PHE A 90 -28.58 -5.36 -10.61
N GLY A 91 -28.94 -6.46 -9.93
CA GLY A 91 -30.34 -6.85 -9.71
C GLY A 91 -31.10 -5.80 -8.91
N SER A 92 -30.49 -5.24 -7.86
CA SER A 92 -31.08 -4.16 -7.07
C SER A 92 -31.36 -2.89 -7.89
N ASN A 93 -30.41 -2.44 -8.71
CA ASN A 93 -30.57 -1.25 -9.54
C ASN A 93 -31.68 -1.39 -10.60
N LEU A 94 -31.83 -2.58 -11.19
CA LEU A 94 -32.92 -2.86 -12.12
C LEU A 94 -34.22 -3.33 -11.46
N ARG A 95 -34.26 -3.38 -10.12
CA ARG A 95 -35.41 -3.86 -9.34
C ARG A 95 -35.84 -5.28 -9.72
N LEU A 96 -34.87 -6.15 -9.92
CA LEU A 96 -35.07 -7.57 -10.19
C LEU A 96 -35.13 -8.31 -8.84
N TYR A 97 -36.34 -8.63 -8.39
CA TYR A 97 -36.59 -9.15 -7.04
C TYR A 97 -36.30 -10.65 -6.86
N ASN A 98 -36.16 -11.39 -7.95
CA ASN A 98 -35.81 -12.81 -7.92
C ASN A 98 -34.30 -12.99 -8.10
N ALA A 99 -33.73 -13.93 -7.35
CA ALA A 99 -32.33 -14.31 -7.53
C ALA A 99 -32.10 -14.85 -8.96
N PRO A 100 -31.01 -14.46 -9.64
CA PRO A 100 -30.68 -15.00 -10.94
C PRO A 100 -30.15 -16.43 -10.84
N ALA A 101 -30.30 -17.19 -11.93
CA ALA A 101 -29.59 -18.45 -12.11
C ALA A 101 -28.22 -18.18 -12.77
N CYS A 102 -27.13 -18.51 -12.08
CA CYS A 102 -25.76 -18.22 -12.52
C CYS A 102 -24.97 -19.50 -12.82
N SER A 103 -24.02 -19.43 -13.75
CA SER A 103 -23.12 -20.54 -14.11
C SER A 103 -22.14 -20.96 -13.02
N GLY A 104 -21.98 -20.15 -11.97
CA GLY A 104 -21.10 -20.38 -10.82
C GLY A 104 -20.00 -19.33 -10.71
N TYR A 105 -19.79 -18.82 -9.49
CA TYR A 105 -18.75 -17.84 -9.17
C TYR A 105 -17.39 -18.52 -9.00
N GLY A 106 -16.30 -17.83 -9.35
CA GLY A 106 -14.97 -18.43 -9.35
C GLY A 106 -13.82 -17.43 -9.32
N THR A 107 -12.61 -17.96 -9.45
CA THR A 107 -11.37 -17.18 -9.50
C THR A 107 -10.73 -17.36 -10.88
N PRO A 108 -10.36 -16.28 -11.59
CA PRO A 108 -9.72 -16.37 -12.90
C PRO A 108 -8.36 -17.06 -12.84
N GLY A 109 -8.16 -18.04 -13.74
CA GLY A 109 -6.88 -18.68 -14.02
C GLY A 109 -6.07 -17.88 -15.05
N ALA A 110 -5.23 -18.56 -15.84
CA ALA A 110 -4.53 -17.92 -16.97
C ALA A 110 -5.50 -17.38 -18.03
N SER A 111 -6.68 -18.01 -18.16
CA SER A 111 -7.82 -17.50 -18.90
C SER A 111 -8.80 -16.77 -17.98
N ALA A 112 -9.57 -15.84 -18.56
CA ALA A 112 -10.71 -15.21 -17.89
C ALA A 112 -11.63 -16.24 -17.23
N TRP A 113 -12.20 -15.85 -16.09
CA TRP A 113 -13.40 -16.49 -15.57
C TRP A 113 -14.62 -15.72 -16.07
N THR A 114 -15.65 -16.45 -16.50
CA THR A 114 -16.90 -15.85 -17.01
C THR A 114 -18.07 -16.38 -16.20
N VAL A 115 -18.82 -15.48 -15.59
CA VAL A 115 -20.09 -15.79 -14.92
C VAL A 115 -21.24 -15.24 -15.75
N THR A 116 -22.15 -16.12 -16.14
CA THR A 116 -23.39 -15.71 -16.80
C THR A 116 -24.56 -15.95 -15.86
N CYS A 117 -25.31 -14.90 -15.56
CA CYS A 117 -26.47 -14.89 -14.69
C CYS A 117 -27.73 -14.50 -15.48
N THR A 118 -28.75 -15.34 -15.44
CA THR A 118 -30.02 -15.11 -16.12
C THR A 118 -31.12 -14.83 -15.10
N TYR A 119 -31.82 -13.71 -15.26
CA TYR A 119 -32.94 -13.30 -14.42
C TYR A 119 -34.27 -13.80 -14.97
N SER A 120 -35.30 -13.85 -14.12
CA SER A 120 -36.63 -14.36 -14.48
C SER A 120 -37.33 -13.59 -15.60
N ASP A 121 -36.94 -12.33 -15.83
CA ASP A 121 -37.49 -11.50 -16.92
C ASP A 121 -36.73 -11.68 -18.26
N GLY A 122 -35.76 -12.59 -18.31
CA GLY A 122 -34.93 -12.85 -19.48
C GLY A 122 -33.74 -11.91 -19.64
N THR A 123 -33.50 -11.00 -18.68
CA THR A 123 -32.26 -10.22 -18.63
C THR A 123 -31.07 -11.14 -18.38
N VAL A 124 -30.01 -11.01 -19.18
CA VAL A 124 -28.77 -11.77 -19.02
C VAL A 124 -27.66 -10.81 -18.64
N LEU A 125 -26.99 -11.11 -17.54
CA LEU A 125 -25.78 -10.44 -17.06
C LEU A 125 -24.59 -11.38 -17.29
N THR A 126 -23.51 -10.87 -17.86
CA THR A 126 -22.26 -11.59 -18.05
C THR A 126 -21.13 -10.78 -17.41
N ASP A 127 -20.49 -11.37 -16.42
CA ASP A 127 -19.27 -10.87 -15.78
C ASP A 127 -18.07 -11.65 -16.34
N VAL A 128 -17.02 -10.93 -16.74
CA VAL A 128 -15.75 -11.50 -17.17
C VAL A 128 -14.63 -10.93 -16.30
N ALA A 129 -14.17 -11.73 -15.33
CA ALA A 129 -13.05 -11.40 -14.46
C ALA A 129 -11.71 -11.84 -15.07
N ARG A 130 -10.71 -10.94 -15.04
CA ARG A 130 -9.35 -11.19 -15.55
C ARG A 130 -8.30 -10.63 -14.61
N VAL A 131 -7.18 -11.34 -14.50
CA VAL A 131 -5.92 -10.83 -13.93
C VAL A 131 -5.08 -10.25 -15.06
N ALA A 132 -4.72 -8.97 -14.97
CA ALA A 132 -3.96 -8.25 -15.99
C ALA A 132 -2.53 -7.87 -15.53
N GLY A 133 -1.99 -8.60 -14.54
CA GLY A 133 -0.66 -8.32 -13.99
C GLY A 133 -0.64 -7.01 -13.22
N ALA A 134 0.32 -6.13 -13.53
CA ALA A 134 0.50 -4.84 -12.86
C ALA A 134 -0.62 -3.83 -13.16
N GLN A 135 -1.38 -4.03 -14.25
CA GLN A 135 -2.64 -3.31 -14.50
C GLN A 135 -3.76 -3.71 -13.54
N GLY A 136 -3.51 -4.68 -12.66
CA GLY A 136 -4.43 -5.14 -11.65
C GLY A 136 -5.45 -6.14 -12.17
N SER A 137 -6.62 -6.16 -11.57
CA SER A 137 -7.71 -7.05 -11.95
C SER A 137 -8.84 -6.25 -12.59
N ARG A 138 -9.42 -6.80 -13.66
CA ARG A 138 -10.51 -6.16 -14.40
C ARG A 138 -11.75 -7.04 -14.41
N PHE A 139 -12.89 -6.41 -14.12
CA PHE A 139 -14.22 -6.97 -14.28
C PHE A 139 -14.90 -6.28 -15.46
N THR A 140 -15.18 -7.03 -16.53
CA THR A 140 -15.95 -6.54 -17.67
C THR A 140 -17.38 -7.06 -17.54
N ILE A 141 -18.29 -6.17 -17.14
CA ILE A 141 -19.69 -6.48 -16.95
C ILE A 141 -20.47 -6.09 -18.19
N SER A 142 -21.23 -7.01 -18.75
CA SER A 142 -22.16 -6.74 -19.84
C SER A 142 -23.54 -7.26 -19.51
N ALA A 143 -24.58 -6.56 -19.95
CA ALA A 143 -25.94 -7.05 -19.78
C ALA A 143 -26.75 -6.85 -21.06
N THR A 144 -27.65 -7.80 -21.30
CA THR A 144 -28.60 -7.75 -22.42
C THR A 144 -30.02 -7.91 -21.93
N ARG A 145 -30.94 -7.13 -22.52
CA ARG A 145 -32.37 -7.18 -22.21
C ARG A 145 -33.18 -7.04 -23.47
N THR A 146 -34.23 -7.86 -23.61
CA THR A 146 -35.17 -7.76 -24.73
C THR A 146 -36.15 -6.62 -24.49
N LEU A 147 -36.42 -5.82 -25.52
CA LEU A 147 -37.44 -4.78 -25.50
C LEU A 147 -38.67 -5.27 -26.26
N GLN A 148 -39.80 -5.37 -25.56
CA GLN A 148 -41.09 -5.57 -26.22
C GLN A 148 -41.54 -4.27 -26.87
N LEU A 149 -41.47 -4.23 -28.20
CA LEU A 149 -42.01 -3.15 -29.03
C LEU A 149 -43.54 -3.16 -28.92
N GLN A 150 -44.15 -1.98 -28.82
CA GLN A 150 -45.61 -1.84 -28.83
C GLN A 150 -46.12 -1.48 -30.22
N PHE A 151 -45.67 -0.34 -30.77
CA PHE A 151 -46.13 0.16 -32.07
C PHE A 151 -45.22 -0.32 -33.20
N GLY A 152 -43.91 -0.39 -32.96
CA GLY A 152 -42.93 -0.92 -33.89
C GLY A 152 -43.12 -2.40 -34.20
N ARG A 153 -43.81 -3.16 -33.33
CA ARG A 153 -44.06 -4.60 -33.51
C ARG A 153 -44.83 -4.92 -34.80
N VAL A 154 -45.71 -4.01 -35.21
CA VAL A 154 -46.49 -4.10 -36.46
C VAL A 154 -45.57 -3.93 -37.68
N LEU A 155 -44.51 -3.13 -37.55
CA LEU A 155 -43.56 -2.84 -38.62
C LEU A 155 -42.42 -3.87 -38.70
N THR A 156 -42.11 -4.55 -37.61
CA THR A 156 -40.97 -5.49 -37.49
C THR A 156 -41.35 -6.96 -37.60
N ASN A 157 -42.57 -7.29 -38.01
CA ASN A 157 -43.09 -8.67 -38.05
C ASN A 157 -42.89 -9.44 -36.73
N GLY A 158 -43.04 -8.75 -35.59
CA GLY A 158 -42.93 -9.38 -34.27
C GLY A 158 -41.50 -9.53 -33.71
N ALA A 159 -40.47 -8.96 -34.34
CA ALA A 159 -39.11 -8.99 -33.80
C ALA A 159 -39.01 -8.19 -32.49
N THR A 160 -38.35 -8.76 -31.48
CA THR A 160 -38.02 -8.12 -30.20
C THR A 160 -36.54 -7.75 -30.19
N PRO A 161 -36.19 -6.45 -30.35
CA PRO A 161 -34.79 -6.04 -30.33
C PRO A 161 -34.16 -6.27 -28.95
N THR A 162 -32.88 -6.62 -28.95
CA THR A 162 -32.05 -6.74 -27.75
C THR A 162 -31.27 -5.45 -27.54
N LEU A 163 -31.33 -4.92 -26.32
CA LEU A 163 -30.51 -3.80 -25.88
C LEU A 163 -29.34 -4.35 -25.09
N GLY A 164 -28.15 -3.79 -25.30
CA GLY A 164 -26.93 -4.17 -24.62
C GLY A 164 -26.23 -2.96 -24.01
N ALA A 165 -25.54 -3.19 -22.91
CA ALA A 165 -24.62 -2.24 -22.30
C ALA A 165 -23.41 -3.00 -21.72
N THR A 166 -22.30 -2.31 -21.57
CA THR A 166 -21.04 -2.86 -21.03
C THR A 166 -20.35 -1.80 -20.18
N GLY A 167 -19.70 -2.22 -19.10
CA GLY A 167 -18.92 -1.38 -18.20
C GLY A 167 -17.76 -2.17 -17.62
N ASN A 168 -16.71 -1.46 -17.20
CA ASN A 168 -15.48 -2.08 -16.72
C ASN A 168 -15.08 -1.50 -15.36
N GLY A 169 -14.78 -2.37 -14.40
CA GLY A 169 -14.20 -1.99 -13.11
C GLY A 169 -12.78 -2.53 -13.00
N GLU A 170 -11.83 -1.67 -12.61
CA GLU A 170 -10.44 -2.06 -12.35
C GLU A 170 -10.03 -1.84 -10.89
N VAL A 171 -9.17 -2.71 -10.37
CA VAL A 171 -8.61 -2.66 -9.01
C VAL A 171 -7.12 -2.99 -9.02
N ASN A 172 -6.35 -2.39 -8.12
CA ASN A 172 -4.90 -2.58 -7.97
C ASN A 172 -4.07 -2.21 -9.23
N ASN A 173 -4.55 -1.26 -10.03
CA ASN A 173 -3.86 -0.80 -11.22
C ASN A 173 -2.70 0.14 -10.86
N GLN A 174 -1.47 -0.35 -10.97
CA GLN A 174 -0.26 0.39 -10.60
C GLN A 174 0.04 1.57 -11.54
N ARG A 175 -0.65 1.69 -12.68
CA ARG A 175 -0.49 2.85 -13.57
C ARG A 175 -0.78 4.18 -12.89
N LEU A 176 -1.63 4.17 -11.85
CA LEU A 176 -2.00 5.37 -11.07
C LEU A 176 -1.23 5.50 -9.76
N THR A 177 -0.64 4.41 -9.28
CA THR A 177 0.19 4.33 -8.07
C THR A 177 1.47 3.57 -8.40
N PRO A 178 2.36 4.16 -9.21
CA PRO A 178 3.51 3.45 -9.77
C PRO A 178 4.60 3.20 -8.72
N ALA A 179 5.46 2.22 -8.98
CA ALA A 179 6.70 2.04 -8.24
C ALA A 179 7.63 3.25 -8.42
N VAL A 180 7.72 3.76 -9.65
CA VAL A 180 8.49 4.96 -10.01
C VAL A 180 7.66 5.84 -10.93
N GLY A 181 7.30 7.04 -10.50
CA GLY A 181 6.44 7.98 -11.22
C GLY A 181 7.09 9.33 -11.47
N ALA A 182 7.46 9.65 -12.71
CA ALA A 182 8.06 10.93 -13.10
C ALA A 182 7.01 11.87 -13.72
N LEU A 183 6.80 13.04 -13.11
CA LEU A 183 5.74 13.98 -13.51
C LEU A 183 6.15 15.00 -14.57
N ASN A 184 7.46 15.28 -14.75
CA ASN A 184 7.92 16.24 -15.75
C ASN A 184 7.75 15.72 -17.19
N GLN A 185 7.86 16.62 -18.16
CA GLN A 185 7.68 16.32 -19.59
C GLN A 185 8.98 16.46 -20.41
N SER A 186 10.16 16.48 -19.78
CA SER A 186 11.45 16.51 -20.46
C SER A 186 11.58 15.32 -21.41
N GLY A 187 12.08 15.54 -22.62
CA GLY A 187 12.15 14.52 -23.68
C GLY A 187 10.89 14.38 -24.52
N CYS A 188 9.79 15.08 -24.19
CA CYS A 188 8.58 15.14 -25.00
C CYS A 188 8.53 16.38 -25.90
N GLY A 189 8.03 16.23 -27.13
CA GLY A 189 7.68 17.39 -27.98
C GLY A 189 8.84 18.35 -28.28
N GLY A 190 10.09 17.86 -28.28
CA GLY A 190 11.29 18.67 -28.48
C GLY A 190 11.90 19.26 -27.20
N ALA A 191 11.30 19.03 -26.02
CA ALA A 191 11.90 19.41 -24.75
C ALA A 191 13.20 18.63 -24.51
N ALA A 192 14.26 19.32 -24.08
CA ALA A 192 15.55 18.72 -23.82
C ALA A 192 15.51 17.74 -22.61
N GLY A 193 16.45 16.80 -22.59
CA GLY A 193 16.66 15.87 -21.48
C GLY A 193 15.68 14.69 -21.44
N SER A 194 15.51 14.11 -20.26
CA SER A 194 14.60 13.00 -19.99
C SER A 194 14.04 13.15 -18.57
N ALA A 195 12.80 12.74 -18.35
CA ALA A 195 12.18 12.74 -17.02
C ALA A 195 12.78 11.65 -16.12
N ILE A 196 13.18 10.53 -16.72
CA ILE A 196 13.92 9.45 -16.04
C ILE A 196 15.21 9.23 -16.81
N SER A 197 16.34 9.38 -16.14
CA SER A 197 17.67 9.15 -16.69
C SER A 197 18.38 8.03 -15.91
N ILE A 198 18.81 6.99 -16.60
CA ILE A 198 19.54 5.85 -16.03
C ILE A 198 20.93 5.81 -16.66
N ASN A 199 21.94 6.05 -15.84
CA ASN A 199 23.34 6.08 -16.26
C ASN A 199 24.23 5.55 -15.13
N GLY A 200 24.18 4.23 -14.93
CA GLY A 200 24.91 3.53 -13.88
C GLY A 200 25.50 2.20 -14.35
N ALA A 201 25.92 1.37 -13.40
CA ALA A 201 26.39 0.01 -13.62
C ALA A 201 25.40 -1.00 -13.02
N GLY A 202 25.33 -2.20 -13.61
CA GLY A 202 24.37 -3.24 -13.21
C GLY A 202 22.98 -3.02 -13.80
N THR A 203 21.95 -3.44 -13.07
CA THR A 203 20.55 -3.42 -13.52
C THR A 203 19.68 -2.67 -12.52
N LEU A 204 18.97 -1.64 -12.98
CA LEU A 204 17.86 -1.05 -12.24
C LEU A 204 16.68 -2.02 -12.33
N GLY A 205 16.41 -2.74 -11.25
CA GLY A 205 15.27 -3.65 -11.15
C GLY A 205 14.05 -2.92 -10.60
N VAL A 206 12.90 -3.04 -11.24
CA VAL A 206 11.64 -2.50 -10.70
C VAL A 206 10.57 -3.58 -10.76
N THR A 207 10.06 -3.98 -9.60
CA THR A 207 8.86 -4.79 -9.48
C THR A 207 7.67 -3.88 -9.21
N GLY A 208 6.92 -3.60 -10.27
CA GLY A 208 5.82 -2.64 -10.34
C GLY A 208 5.94 -1.75 -11.58
N ASP A 209 4.97 -0.86 -11.78
CA ASP A 209 4.92 0.01 -12.94
C ASP A 209 5.94 1.16 -12.83
N ILE A 210 6.58 1.48 -13.96
CA ILE A 210 7.32 2.73 -14.14
C ILE A 210 6.47 3.63 -15.04
N VAL A 211 6.18 4.84 -14.57
CA VAL A 211 5.37 5.79 -15.33
C VAL A 211 6.13 7.11 -15.47
N SER A 212 6.34 7.54 -16.72
CA SER A 212 7.02 8.78 -17.05
C SER A 212 6.15 9.65 -17.95
N ASN A 213 5.87 10.87 -17.49
CA ASN A 213 5.25 11.93 -18.29
C ASN A 213 6.19 12.51 -19.36
N GLY A 214 7.48 12.18 -19.29
CA GLY A 214 8.51 12.60 -20.22
C GLY A 214 9.12 11.43 -20.98
N GLY A 215 10.35 11.63 -21.44
CA GLY A 215 11.22 10.57 -21.96
C GLY A 215 11.91 9.79 -20.83
N VAL A 216 12.24 8.55 -21.14
CA VAL A 216 13.11 7.67 -20.35
C VAL A 216 14.38 7.43 -21.16
N SER A 217 15.54 7.56 -20.53
CA SER A 217 16.85 7.32 -21.13
C SER A 217 17.61 6.27 -20.34
N VAL A 218 18.13 5.25 -21.02
CA VAL A 218 19.03 4.23 -20.46
C VAL A 218 20.38 4.33 -21.19
N ALA A 219 21.24 5.22 -20.69
CA ALA A 219 22.54 5.51 -21.27
C ALA A 219 23.66 4.60 -20.72
N GLY A 220 23.49 4.09 -19.50
CA GLY A 220 24.44 3.19 -18.83
C GLY A 220 23.72 2.16 -17.96
N GLY A 221 24.21 0.92 -17.98
CA GLY A 221 23.59 -0.22 -17.28
C GLY A 221 22.41 -0.80 -18.05
N SER A 222 21.48 -1.44 -17.34
CA SER A 222 20.21 -1.92 -17.88
C SER A 222 19.03 -1.62 -16.97
N LEU A 223 17.83 -1.63 -17.54
CA LEU A 223 16.55 -1.47 -16.86
C LEU A 223 15.76 -2.76 -16.99
N ALA A 224 15.32 -3.35 -15.88
CA ALA A 224 14.48 -4.54 -15.87
C ALA A 224 13.17 -4.26 -15.11
N VAL A 225 12.03 -4.40 -15.77
CA VAL A 225 10.72 -4.01 -15.23
C VAL A 225 9.78 -5.21 -15.15
N ALA A 226 9.49 -5.68 -13.93
CA ALA A 226 8.39 -6.60 -13.64
C ALA A 226 7.12 -5.78 -13.39
N GLY A 227 6.51 -5.33 -14.47
CA GLY A 227 5.39 -4.39 -14.52
C GLY A 227 5.35 -3.73 -15.90
N ASP A 228 4.51 -2.74 -16.10
CA ASP A 228 4.48 -1.95 -17.33
C ASP A 228 5.40 -0.72 -17.25
N LEU A 229 6.11 -0.44 -18.34
CA LEU A 229 6.88 0.80 -18.52
C LEU A 229 6.07 1.76 -19.41
N PHE A 230 5.45 2.76 -18.80
CA PHE A 230 4.75 3.83 -19.50
C PHE A 230 5.69 5.01 -19.77
N ALA A 231 6.19 5.14 -21.00
CA ALA A 231 6.96 6.30 -21.43
C ALA A 231 6.09 7.16 -22.37
N ARG A 232 5.56 8.28 -21.88
CA ARG A 232 4.52 9.06 -22.58
C ARG A 232 4.86 9.34 -24.05
N CYS A 233 6.11 9.69 -24.32
CA CYS A 233 6.55 10.19 -25.62
C CYS A 233 7.40 9.21 -26.43
N GLN A 234 7.50 7.97 -25.98
CA GLN A 234 8.34 6.94 -26.59
C GLN A 234 7.56 5.65 -26.72
N SER A 235 7.37 5.15 -27.94
CA SER A 235 6.83 3.80 -28.18
C SER A 235 7.83 2.70 -27.85
N THR A 236 9.12 3.03 -27.83
CA THR A 236 10.23 2.18 -27.41
C THR A 236 11.25 3.03 -26.64
N VAL A 237 11.86 2.45 -25.61
CA VAL A 237 12.93 3.08 -24.84
C VAL A 237 14.25 2.52 -25.33
N ALA A 238 15.14 3.39 -25.81
CA ALA A 238 16.46 3.00 -26.28
C ALA A 238 17.38 2.61 -25.11
N GLY A 239 18.31 1.68 -25.37
CA GLY A 239 19.20 1.10 -24.36
C GLY A 239 18.81 -0.33 -23.99
N SER A 240 19.41 -0.87 -22.92
CA SER A 240 19.12 -2.22 -22.45
C SER A 240 17.90 -2.19 -21.53
N VAL A 241 16.72 -2.48 -22.08
CA VAL A 241 15.45 -2.58 -21.35
C VAL A 241 14.89 -4.00 -21.48
N SER A 242 14.59 -4.65 -20.36
CA SER A 242 13.95 -5.97 -20.31
C SER A 242 12.65 -5.93 -19.52
N ASN A 243 11.65 -6.67 -20.01
CA ASN A 243 10.38 -6.83 -19.30
C ASN A 243 10.39 -8.19 -18.59
N LEU A 244 10.01 -8.18 -17.32
CA LEU A 244 9.98 -9.32 -16.43
C LEU A 244 8.53 -9.67 -16.08
N CYS A 245 8.37 -10.77 -15.35
CA CYS A 245 7.10 -11.31 -14.90
C CYS A 245 6.66 -10.63 -13.61
N TYR A 246 5.48 -10.02 -13.61
CA TYR A 246 4.87 -9.43 -12.42
C TYR A 246 3.85 -10.41 -11.80
N PRO A 247 3.80 -10.60 -10.47
CA PRO A 247 4.57 -9.89 -9.44
C PRO A 247 5.92 -10.51 -9.04
N SER A 248 6.31 -11.67 -9.58
CA SER A 248 7.47 -12.42 -9.09
C SER A 248 8.84 -11.77 -9.31
N GLY A 249 8.98 -10.93 -10.33
CA GLY A 249 10.29 -10.47 -10.80
C GLY A 249 11.04 -11.49 -11.68
N ALA A 250 10.43 -12.63 -12.02
CA ALA A 250 11.09 -13.66 -12.82
C ALA A 250 11.31 -13.23 -14.28
N THR A 251 12.29 -13.84 -14.94
CA THR A 251 12.50 -13.66 -16.38
C THR A 251 11.37 -14.33 -17.18
N THR A 252 10.93 -13.71 -18.26
CA THR A 252 9.98 -14.32 -19.20
C THR A 252 10.55 -15.60 -19.84
N PRO A 253 9.74 -16.62 -20.18
CA PRO A 253 8.27 -16.65 -20.17
C PRO A 253 7.66 -16.78 -18.77
N CYS A 254 6.53 -16.12 -18.53
CA CYS A 254 5.89 -16.09 -17.22
C CYS A 254 5.06 -17.36 -16.95
N THR A 255 5.09 -17.82 -15.70
CA THR A 255 4.21 -18.88 -15.21
C THR A 255 3.06 -18.24 -14.45
N TYR A 256 1.83 -18.64 -14.76
CA TYR A 256 0.64 -18.16 -14.06
C TYR A 256 0.81 -18.32 -12.53
N PRO A 257 0.48 -17.30 -11.70
CA PRO A 257 -0.30 -16.11 -12.03
C PRO A 257 0.47 -14.93 -12.63
N ASP A 258 1.77 -15.07 -12.88
CA ASP A 258 2.57 -13.96 -13.36
C ASP A 258 2.23 -13.58 -14.81
N VAL A 259 2.27 -12.27 -15.07
CA VAL A 259 2.04 -11.69 -16.41
C VAL A 259 3.27 -10.87 -16.81
N ALA A 260 3.70 -11.03 -18.07
CA ALA A 260 4.84 -10.29 -18.59
C ALA A 260 4.52 -8.79 -18.73
N GLY A 261 5.45 -7.95 -18.29
CA GLY A 261 5.39 -6.51 -18.48
C GLY A 261 5.44 -6.07 -19.95
N ALA A 262 4.96 -4.86 -20.23
CA ALA A 262 5.03 -4.24 -21.55
C ALA A 262 5.54 -2.79 -21.49
N THR A 263 6.27 -2.38 -22.53
CA THR A 263 6.58 -0.95 -22.77
C THR A 263 5.42 -0.32 -23.54
N ARG A 264 4.88 0.76 -23.01
CA ARG A 264 3.67 1.43 -23.52
C ARG A 264 3.89 2.93 -23.63
N SER A 265 3.19 3.56 -24.57
CA SER A 265 3.25 5.02 -24.78
C SER A 265 1.89 5.69 -24.59
N GLY A 266 1.88 7.03 -24.54
CA GLY A 266 0.66 7.83 -24.59
C GLY A 266 -0.06 8.05 -23.24
N PHE A 267 0.40 7.45 -22.15
CA PHE A 267 -0.16 7.73 -20.82
C PHE A 267 0.48 8.96 -20.18
N ARG A 268 -0.35 9.79 -19.52
CA ARG A 268 0.09 10.91 -18.68
C ARG A 268 -0.41 10.67 -17.26
N LEU A 269 0.52 10.51 -16.32
CA LEU A 269 0.27 10.51 -14.89
C LEU A 269 -0.14 11.92 -14.45
N ALA A 270 -1.34 12.05 -13.90
CA ALA A 270 -1.73 13.25 -13.18
C ALA A 270 -1.03 13.24 -11.82
N ASP A 271 -0.63 14.42 -11.34
CA ASP A 271 -0.20 14.56 -9.94
C ASP A 271 -1.37 14.18 -9.02
N PRO A 272 -1.20 13.22 -8.10
CA PRO A 272 -2.24 12.85 -7.14
C PRO A 272 -2.67 14.00 -6.23
N GLY A 273 -1.80 15.00 -5.99
CA GLY A 273 -2.12 16.17 -5.17
C GLY A 273 -2.38 15.82 -3.70
N TYR A 274 -1.54 14.94 -3.12
CA TYR A 274 -1.67 14.59 -1.69
C TYR A 274 -1.57 15.85 -0.81
N ALA A 275 -2.34 15.87 0.27
CA ALA A 275 -2.36 17.02 1.18
C ALA A 275 -1.11 17.06 2.05
N ALA A 276 -0.63 18.27 2.36
CA ALA A 276 0.47 18.45 3.28
C ALA A 276 0.09 17.99 4.68
N PRO A 277 1.06 17.43 5.44
CA PRO A 277 0.76 16.93 6.76
C PRO A 277 0.62 18.04 7.79
N SER A 278 -0.09 17.74 8.87
CA SER A 278 -0.17 18.64 10.03
C SER A 278 1.08 18.46 10.89
N VAL A 279 1.94 19.48 10.91
CA VAL A 279 3.11 19.48 11.79
C VAL A 279 2.65 19.71 13.23
N THR A 280 2.85 18.70 14.07
CA THR A 280 2.56 18.76 15.51
C THR A 280 3.87 18.78 16.26
N GLY A 281 4.10 19.80 17.09
CA GLY A 281 5.33 19.95 17.86
C GLY A 281 5.83 21.40 17.89
N GLY A 282 6.82 21.66 18.74
CA GLY A 282 7.50 22.96 18.82
C GLY A 282 8.74 23.04 17.92
N SER A 283 9.54 24.09 18.13
CA SER A 283 10.88 24.19 17.55
C SER A 283 11.75 23.06 18.10
N GLN A 284 12.42 22.35 17.19
CA GLN A 284 13.37 21.29 17.48
C GLN A 284 14.76 21.67 16.96
N GLY A 285 15.77 20.95 17.44
CA GLY A 285 17.14 21.04 16.97
C GLY A 285 17.84 19.71 17.17
N ILE A 286 18.99 19.56 16.52
CA ILE A 286 19.86 18.40 16.76
C ILE A 286 20.76 18.74 17.94
N GLY A 287 20.44 18.16 19.10
CA GLY A 287 21.31 18.24 20.26
C GLY A 287 22.63 17.50 19.98
N SER A 288 23.73 17.95 20.58
CA SER A 288 25.08 17.45 20.25
C SER A 288 25.35 15.99 20.64
N SER A 289 24.43 15.29 21.30
CA SER A 289 24.66 13.89 21.72
C SER A 289 23.41 13.04 21.98
N ASN A 290 22.21 13.60 22.22
CA ASN A 290 21.02 12.80 22.55
C ASN A 290 20.49 12.10 21.30
N VAL A 291 20.39 10.77 21.37
CA VAL A 291 20.04 9.91 20.22
C VAL A 291 18.58 10.05 19.80
N VAL A 292 17.69 10.39 20.73
CA VAL A 292 16.26 10.49 20.45
C VAL A 292 15.93 11.88 19.90
N LEU A 293 15.50 11.93 18.65
CA LEU A 293 14.96 13.11 17.99
C LEU A 293 13.43 13.13 18.13
N LEU A 294 12.88 14.31 18.39
CA LEU A 294 11.44 14.53 18.58
C LEU A 294 10.82 15.16 17.32
N PRO A 295 9.57 14.85 16.98
CA PRO A 295 8.86 15.52 15.89
C PRO A 295 8.65 17.01 16.18
N GLY A 296 8.46 17.80 15.12
CA GLY A 296 8.32 19.25 15.18
C GLY A 296 9.14 19.95 14.10
N VAL A 297 9.44 21.23 14.33
CA VAL A 297 10.03 22.12 13.32
C VAL A 297 11.54 22.28 13.52
N TYR A 298 12.32 21.83 12.56
CA TYR A 298 13.77 21.98 12.47
C TYR A 298 14.11 23.16 11.56
N ALA A 299 14.36 24.32 12.16
CA ALA A 299 14.61 25.56 11.42
C ALA A 299 16.01 25.62 10.76
N SER A 300 17.02 25.07 11.42
CA SER A 300 18.38 24.95 10.90
C SER A 300 18.55 23.65 10.14
N LEU A 301 19.37 23.65 9.08
CA LEU A 301 19.76 22.44 8.35
C LEU A 301 20.40 21.42 9.32
N PRO A 302 19.75 20.29 9.59
CA PRO A 302 20.36 19.13 10.21
C PRO A 302 21.52 18.64 9.36
N ILE A 303 22.74 18.64 9.93
CA ILE A 303 23.90 17.99 9.34
C ILE A 303 24.25 16.82 10.24
N LEU A 304 23.95 15.62 9.78
CA LEU A 304 24.23 14.36 10.47
C LEU A 304 25.57 13.81 9.98
N ASN A 305 26.53 13.81 10.89
CA ASN A 305 27.88 13.37 10.65
C ASN A 305 28.54 12.84 11.93
N GLY A 306 29.54 11.98 11.77
CA GLY A 306 30.34 11.45 12.86
C GLY A 306 30.12 9.97 13.16
N ALA A 307 29.38 9.24 12.31
CA ALA A 307 29.03 7.84 12.51
C ALA A 307 28.20 7.62 13.79
N HIS A 308 27.21 8.48 13.98
CA HIS A 308 26.26 8.42 15.09
C HIS A 308 24.96 7.70 14.69
N CYS A 309 24.16 7.36 15.70
CA CYS A 309 22.81 6.85 15.51
C CYS A 309 21.77 7.84 16.01
N TRP A 310 20.66 7.94 15.27
CA TRP A 310 19.56 8.84 15.58
C TRP A 310 18.23 8.09 15.50
N PHE A 311 17.51 8.07 16.62
CA PHE A 311 16.19 7.48 16.70
C PHE A 311 15.11 8.55 16.51
N LEU A 312 14.27 8.40 15.50
CA LEU A 312 13.11 9.25 15.27
C LEU A 312 11.91 8.75 16.08
N SER A 313 11.42 9.58 17.00
CA SER A 313 10.14 9.36 17.68
C SER A 313 8.97 9.52 16.69
N GLY A 314 7.88 8.77 16.87
CA GLY A 314 6.74 8.86 15.95
C GLY A 314 6.16 10.28 15.84
N GLY A 315 5.93 10.76 14.61
CA GLY A 315 5.46 12.12 14.34
C GLY A 315 5.89 12.70 12.99
N VAL A 316 5.56 13.97 12.76
CA VAL A 316 5.93 14.72 11.55
C VAL A 316 7.16 15.58 11.84
N TYR A 317 8.17 15.50 10.97
CA TYR A 317 9.41 16.27 11.07
C TYR A 317 9.47 17.32 9.96
N ASP A 318 9.33 18.60 10.32
CA ASP A 318 9.34 19.72 9.38
C ASP A 318 10.74 20.32 9.26
N PHE A 319 11.45 20.00 8.17
CA PHE A 319 12.83 20.41 7.92
C PHE A 319 12.89 21.64 7.01
N LEU A 320 12.77 22.83 7.60
CA LEU A 320 12.67 24.10 6.87
C LEU A 320 13.83 24.35 5.89
N ALA A 321 15.04 23.94 6.26
CA ALA A 321 16.26 24.10 5.47
C ALA A 321 16.72 22.81 4.76
N GLY A 322 15.95 21.72 4.85
CA GLY A 322 16.37 20.40 4.40
C GLY A 322 17.06 19.57 5.47
N THR A 323 17.65 18.45 5.06
CA THR A 323 18.50 17.55 5.84
C THR A 323 19.73 17.14 5.02
N GLN A 324 20.84 16.94 5.72
CA GLN A 324 22.06 16.39 5.14
C GLN A 324 22.60 15.28 6.04
N ASP A 325 22.53 14.04 5.57
CA ASP A 325 23.14 12.89 6.21
C ASP A 325 24.35 12.40 5.40
N THR A 326 25.50 12.36 6.07
CA THR A 326 26.79 12.07 5.44
C THR A 326 27.42 10.78 5.93
N THR A 327 27.21 10.39 7.19
CA THR A 327 27.88 9.21 7.78
C THR A 327 27.06 8.55 8.88
N ASP A 328 25.91 9.11 9.25
CA ASP A 328 25.15 8.64 10.40
C ASP A 328 24.12 7.59 9.97
N PHE A 329 23.49 6.97 10.97
CA PHE A 329 22.32 6.12 10.81
C PHE A 329 21.09 6.80 11.42
N VAL A 330 20.08 7.09 10.61
CA VAL A 330 18.76 7.55 11.08
C VAL A 330 17.69 6.48 10.94
N SER A 331 16.94 6.18 12.00
CA SER A 331 15.77 5.30 11.91
C SER A 331 14.70 5.51 12.99
N ASN A 332 13.49 5.05 12.75
CA ASN A 332 12.43 4.87 13.76
C ASN A 332 12.20 3.39 14.14
N GLU A 333 13.07 2.47 13.72
CA GLU A 333 12.97 1.04 14.03
C GLU A 333 13.45 0.70 15.45
N LEU A 334 12.66 -0.12 16.15
CA LEU A 334 12.95 -0.52 17.52
C LEU A 334 13.47 -1.96 17.54
N LYS A 335 14.77 -2.12 17.80
CA LYS A 335 15.49 -3.40 17.75
C LYS A 335 15.86 -3.93 19.13
N PRO A 336 15.97 -5.24 19.35
CA PRO A 336 16.58 -5.77 20.57
C PRO A 336 18.12 -5.59 20.54
N PRO A 337 18.81 -5.60 21.69
CA PRO A 337 20.26 -5.81 21.72
C PRO A 337 20.61 -7.24 21.28
N ASP A 338 21.78 -7.45 20.69
CA ASP A 338 22.23 -8.75 20.15
C ASP A 338 21.13 -9.46 19.32
N GLU A 339 20.74 -8.87 18.19
CA GLU A 339 19.71 -9.42 17.29
C GLU A 339 20.07 -10.85 16.88
N PRO A 340 19.14 -11.82 16.99
CA PRO A 340 19.42 -13.22 16.67
C PRO A 340 19.49 -13.45 15.17
N ASP A 341 20.32 -14.38 14.72
CA ASP A 341 20.30 -14.92 13.37
C ASP A 341 19.12 -15.89 13.21
N ALA A 342 18.32 -15.71 12.15
CA ALA A 342 17.13 -16.51 11.90
C ALA A 342 17.39 -18.02 11.72
N SER A 343 18.62 -18.43 11.41
CA SER A 343 18.99 -19.81 11.13
C SER A 343 19.53 -20.58 12.34
N ASN A 344 20.18 -19.90 13.27
CA ASN A 344 20.95 -20.57 14.35
C ASN A 344 20.90 -19.87 15.72
N ASN A 345 20.15 -18.78 15.85
CA ASN A 345 19.96 -18.05 17.11
C ASN A 345 21.27 -17.56 17.78
N GLN A 346 22.32 -17.35 16.99
CA GLN A 346 23.52 -16.61 17.40
C GLN A 346 23.34 -15.12 17.12
N VAL A 347 24.28 -14.26 17.54
CA VAL A 347 24.29 -12.85 17.10
C VAL A 347 24.32 -12.83 15.56
N ALA A 348 23.37 -12.14 14.93
CA ALA A 348 23.36 -11.95 13.49
C ALA A 348 24.62 -11.21 13.03
N SER A 349 25.20 -11.63 11.90
CA SER A 349 26.42 -11.00 11.36
C SER A 349 26.22 -9.52 11.05
N ASN A 350 24.99 -9.14 10.71
CA ASN A 350 24.59 -7.78 10.41
C ASN A 350 23.55 -7.37 11.45
N GLN A 351 23.95 -6.58 12.42
CA GLN A 351 23.03 -5.93 13.33
C GLN A 351 22.45 -4.69 12.64
N PHE A 352 21.16 -4.42 12.82
CA PHE A 352 20.47 -3.32 12.14
C PHE A 352 21.16 -1.99 12.47
N TRP A 353 21.31 -1.65 13.74
CA TRP A 353 21.96 -0.41 14.18
C TRP A 353 23.50 -0.44 14.09
N ASP A 354 24.06 -1.34 13.28
CA ASP A 354 25.50 -1.39 12.95
C ASP A 354 25.76 -1.65 11.46
N SER A 355 24.76 -1.53 10.58
CA SER A 355 24.90 -1.88 9.15
C SER A 355 25.92 -1.04 8.37
N ASN A 356 26.20 0.17 8.85
CA ASN A 356 27.23 1.08 8.33
C ASN A 356 28.41 1.28 9.30
N GLY A 357 28.52 0.47 10.35
CA GLY A 357 29.63 0.52 11.31
C GLY A 357 29.52 1.60 12.38
N VAL A 358 28.32 2.13 12.65
CA VAL A 358 28.04 3.14 13.70
C VAL A 358 28.05 2.58 15.12
N GLY A 359 27.99 1.26 15.31
CA GLY A 359 28.21 0.59 16.59
C GLY A 359 27.10 0.76 17.63
N CYS A 360 25.84 0.94 17.23
CA CYS A 360 24.71 1.19 18.14
C CYS A 360 23.75 0.00 18.31
N ALA A 361 24.12 -1.18 17.82
CA ALA A 361 23.33 -2.41 17.95
C ALA A 361 22.98 -2.81 19.38
N GLY A 362 23.78 -2.34 20.34
CA GLY A 362 23.70 -2.75 21.72
C GLY A 362 24.02 -4.23 21.93
N ALA A 363 24.22 -4.60 23.19
CA ALA A 363 24.52 -5.96 23.59
C ALA A 363 24.04 -6.22 25.02
N PHE A 364 23.91 -7.48 25.41
CA PHE A 364 23.61 -7.80 26.80
C PHE A 364 24.46 -8.94 27.36
N GLN A 365 24.64 -8.95 28.67
CA GLN A 365 25.33 -10.00 29.41
C GLN A 365 24.45 -10.56 30.49
N VAL A 366 24.59 -11.86 30.69
CA VAL A 366 24.01 -12.57 31.83
C VAL A 366 25.18 -13.12 32.62
N THR A 367 25.31 -12.69 33.87
CA THR A 367 26.38 -13.11 34.77
C THR A 367 25.79 -13.67 36.05
N LYS A 368 26.52 -14.61 36.65
CA LYS A 368 26.20 -15.19 37.94
C LYS A 368 26.78 -14.34 39.05
N LEU A 369 25.99 -14.03 40.08
CA LEU A 369 26.44 -13.30 41.28
C LEU A 369 26.05 -14.05 42.55
N THR A 370 26.63 -13.67 43.68
CA THR A 370 26.17 -14.11 44.99
C THR A 370 25.04 -13.21 45.48
N GLY A 371 23.96 -13.82 45.95
CA GLY A 371 22.72 -13.21 46.36
C GLY A 371 22.27 -13.62 47.76
N PRO A 372 21.06 -13.22 48.17
CA PRO A 372 20.51 -13.57 49.47
C PRO A 372 19.61 -14.82 49.45
N ARG A 373 19.32 -15.41 48.29
CA ARG A 373 18.31 -16.47 48.12
C ARG A 373 18.78 -17.58 47.19
N ASP A 374 18.23 -18.78 47.38
CA ASP A 374 18.46 -19.92 46.49
C ASP A 374 17.51 -19.87 45.29
N LEU A 375 18.09 -19.83 44.09
CA LEU A 375 17.39 -20.10 42.84
C LEU A 375 17.53 -21.58 42.45
N PRO A 376 16.55 -22.16 41.72
CA PRO A 376 16.66 -23.50 41.18
C PRO A 376 17.97 -23.72 40.42
N PHE A 377 18.71 -24.78 40.78
CA PHE A 377 19.96 -25.12 40.12
C PHE A 377 19.75 -25.58 38.67
N GLY A 378 20.72 -25.29 37.83
CA GLY A 378 20.75 -25.67 36.43
C GLY A 378 20.96 -24.48 35.50
N ILE A 379 20.76 -24.74 34.21
CA ILE A 379 20.94 -23.75 33.16
C ILE A 379 19.68 -22.90 33.05
N TRP A 380 19.81 -21.63 33.42
CA TRP A 380 18.83 -20.60 33.14
C TRP A 380 19.17 -19.92 31.81
N SER A 381 18.15 -19.57 31.04
CA SER A 381 18.30 -18.93 29.74
C SER A 381 17.47 -17.65 29.69
N PHE A 382 17.95 -16.64 28.97
CA PHE A 382 17.38 -15.31 28.94
C PHE A 382 17.35 -14.72 27.54
N VAL A 383 16.28 -13.99 27.27
CA VAL A 383 16.14 -13.11 26.10
C VAL A 383 15.59 -11.76 26.52
N ILE A 384 15.92 -10.75 25.73
CA ILE A 384 15.58 -9.35 26.01
C ILE A 384 14.83 -8.78 24.82
N THR A 385 13.80 -7.98 25.10
CA THR A 385 13.16 -7.13 24.09
C THR A 385 13.28 -5.67 24.49
N SER A 386 13.38 -4.81 23.50
CA SER A 386 13.33 -3.37 23.66
C SER A 386 11.89 -2.89 23.63
N VAL A 387 11.53 -2.01 24.56
CA VAL A 387 10.17 -1.50 24.70
C VAL A 387 10.17 0.02 24.62
N ARG A 388 9.21 0.57 23.89
CA ARG A 388 8.97 2.01 23.77
C ARG A 388 7.47 2.29 23.80
N THR A 389 7.08 3.43 24.36
CA THR A 389 5.70 3.94 24.19
C THR A 389 5.70 5.19 23.34
N ASP A 390 4.97 5.15 22.22
CA ASP A 390 4.74 6.30 21.33
C ASP A 390 3.32 6.83 21.54
N THR A 391 3.10 8.13 21.36
CA THR A 391 1.79 8.76 21.59
C THR A 391 1.31 9.45 20.32
N TYR A 392 0.06 9.22 19.95
CA TYR A 392 -0.61 9.87 18.82
C TYR A 392 -2.02 10.32 19.21
N ASN A 393 -2.36 11.58 18.96
CA ASN A 393 -3.63 12.21 19.36
C ASN A 393 -4.03 11.95 20.83
N GLY A 394 -3.04 11.97 21.74
CA GLY A 394 -3.24 11.74 23.17
C GLY A 394 -3.44 10.28 23.59
N VAL A 395 -3.40 9.33 22.63
CA VAL A 395 -3.44 7.89 22.91
C VAL A 395 -2.03 7.32 22.83
N SER A 396 -1.65 6.55 23.83
CA SER A 396 -0.34 5.91 23.92
C SER A 396 -0.38 4.47 23.41
N TYR A 397 0.65 4.10 22.66
CA TYR A 397 0.82 2.81 22.02
C TYR A 397 2.19 2.24 22.38
N THR A 398 2.21 1.09 23.05
CA THR A 398 3.45 0.40 23.40
C THR A 398 3.92 -0.48 22.25
N ARG A 399 5.18 -0.28 21.84
CA ARG A 399 5.93 -1.09 20.90
C ARG A 399 6.93 -1.95 21.67
N GLU A 400 7.10 -3.18 21.21
CA GLU A 400 8.04 -4.14 21.77
C GLU A 400 8.74 -4.85 20.62
N SER A 401 10.05 -5.01 20.72
CA SER A 401 10.85 -5.66 19.69
C SER A 401 10.65 -7.19 19.71
N ALA A 402 11.15 -7.89 18.69
CA ALA A 402 11.38 -9.32 18.74
C ALA A 402 12.47 -9.59 19.79
N PRO A 403 12.52 -10.80 20.36
CA PRO A 403 13.55 -11.11 21.34
C PRO A 403 14.95 -11.10 20.73
N SER A 404 15.93 -10.71 21.56
CA SER A 404 17.36 -10.90 21.31
C SER A 404 17.71 -12.38 21.11
N MET A 405 18.96 -12.65 20.73
CA MET A 405 19.52 -14.00 20.90
C MET A 405 19.40 -14.48 22.34
N CYS A 406 19.34 -15.80 22.53
CA CYS A 406 19.35 -16.41 23.85
C CYS A 406 20.76 -16.44 24.47
N ARG A 407 20.87 -16.02 25.74
CA ARG A 407 22.06 -16.21 26.57
C ARG A 407 21.74 -17.06 27.80
N SER A 408 22.68 -17.89 28.23
CA SER A 408 22.47 -18.83 29.33
C SER A 408 23.52 -18.69 30.43
N VAL A 409 23.13 -19.00 31.67
CA VAL A 409 23.99 -19.03 32.84
C VAL A 409 23.69 -20.27 33.67
N ASN A 410 24.72 -20.94 34.18
CA ASN A 410 24.57 -22.12 35.02
C ASN A 410 24.61 -21.72 36.50
N LEU A 411 23.50 -21.94 37.21
CA LEU A 411 23.41 -21.74 38.65
C LEU A 411 23.65 -23.08 39.35
N ASN A 412 24.71 -23.15 40.16
CA ASN A 412 25.21 -24.41 40.71
C ASN A 412 25.69 -24.31 42.17
N ASN A 413 25.54 -23.14 42.79
CA ASN A 413 25.79 -22.92 44.20
C ASN A 413 24.53 -22.39 44.88
N HIS A 414 24.45 -22.62 46.19
CA HIS A 414 23.53 -21.87 47.03
C HIS A 414 23.80 -20.37 46.94
N PHE A 415 22.75 -19.59 47.05
CA PHE A 415 22.78 -18.14 46.99
C PHE A 415 23.30 -17.60 45.65
N ASP A 416 23.12 -18.32 44.56
CA ASP A 416 23.38 -17.79 43.21
C ASP A 416 22.19 -16.90 42.76
N ASP A 417 22.47 -15.64 42.45
CA ASP A 417 21.59 -14.69 41.74
C ASP A 417 22.07 -14.46 40.30
N VAL A 418 21.24 -13.84 39.48
CA VAL A 418 21.59 -13.49 38.09
C VAL A 418 21.65 -11.99 37.92
N GLN A 419 22.74 -11.45 37.40
CA GLN A 419 22.78 -10.08 36.90
C GLN A 419 22.62 -10.07 35.39
N VAL A 420 21.74 -9.19 34.92
CA VAL A 420 21.60 -8.86 33.50
C VAL A 420 22.08 -7.43 33.31
N ALA A 421 23.09 -7.26 32.47
CA ALA A 421 23.61 -5.95 32.06
C ALA A 421 23.30 -5.74 30.59
N ILE A 422 22.74 -4.58 30.24
CA ILE A 422 22.22 -4.26 28.91
C ILE A 422 22.88 -2.97 28.45
N SER A 423 23.54 -3.00 27.31
CA SER A 423 23.90 -1.80 26.57
C SER A 423 22.68 -1.28 25.84
N ASN A 424 22.45 0.03 25.93
CA ASN A 424 21.28 0.62 25.33
C ASN A 424 21.29 0.52 23.80
N VAL A 425 20.08 0.45 23.24
CA VAL A 425 19.83 0.57 21.80
C VAL A 425 19.04 1.85 21.51
N PRO A 426 19.13 2.43 20.30
CA PRO A 426 18.38 3.63 19.96
C PRO A 426 16.88 3.46 20.18
N GLY A 427 16.26 4.43 20.86
CA GLY A 427 14.81 4.54 21.02
C GLY A 427 14.17 3.72 22.13
N ALA A 428 14.86 2.74 22.72
CA ALA A 428 14.34 1.97 23.85
C ALA A 428 14.12 2.88 25.08
N THR A 429 12.95 2.74 25.73
CA THR A 429 12.65 3.41 27.01
C THR A 429 12.66 2.43 28.18
N SER A 430 12.62 1.13 27.90
CA SER A 430 12.79 0.05 28.87
C SER A 430 13.09 -1.26 28.16
N TYR A 431 13.51 -2.27 28.90
CA TYR A 431 13.72 -3.63 28.41
C TYR A 431 12.88 -4.63 29.19
N ASN A 432 12.17 -5.51 28.48
CA ASN A 432 11.56 -6.69 29.11
C ASN A 432 12.58 -7.83 29.09
N ILE A 433 12.84 -8.40 30.26
CA ILE A 433 13.73 -9.56 30.43
C ILE A 433 12.86 -10.79 30.61
N TYR A 434 13.00 -11.73 29.68
CA TYR A 434 12.34 -13.02 29.73
C TYR A 434 13.33 -14.10 30.16
N ALA A 435 12.86 -15.05 30.97
CA ALA A 435 13.68 -16.13 31.51
C ALA A 435 13.01 -17.49 31.26
N ALA A 436 13.82 -18.50 30.93
CA ALA A 436 13.45 -19.90 30.88
C ALA A 436 14.11 -20.64 32.05
N PRO A 437 13.33 -21.27 32.95
CA PRO A 437 13.88 -22.02 34.07
C PRO A 437 14.50 -23.35 33.61
N PRO A 438 15.49 -23.91 34.35
CA PRO A 438 16.03 -25.23 34.09
C PRO A 438 14.92 -26.29 34.05
N PRO A 439 15.02 -27.31 33.17
CA PRO A 439 16.11 -27.61 32.25
C PRO A 439 15.89 -27.09 30.81
N ALA A 440 14.98 -26.12 30.60
CA ALA A 440 14.52 -25.70 29.27
C ALA A 440 15.65 -25.25 28.31
N GLY A 441 16.62 -24.51 28.85
CA GLY A 441 17.66 -23.88 28.03
C GLY A 441 17.08 -22.87 27.02
N CYS A 442 17.83 -22.60 25.95
CA CYS A 442 17.39 -21.69 24.87
C CYS A 442 16.24 -22.23 24.00
N GLY A 443 15.74 -23.44 24.28
CA GLY A 443 14.52 -23.95 23.65
C GLY A 443 13.23 -23.38 24.25
N GLY A 444 13.33 -22.67 25.37
CA GLY A 444 12.18 -22.15 26.10
C GLY A 444 11.31 -23.25 26.75
N PRO A 445 10.11 -22.89 27.25
CA PRO A 445 9.45 -21.59 27.08
C PRO A 445 10.10 -20.48 27.92
N PHE A 446 9.97 -19.25 27.44
CA PHE A 446 10.41 -18.04 28.14
C PHE A 446 9.22 -17.31 28.76
N GLY A 447 9.38 -16.82 29.98
CA GLY A 447 8.38 -16.01 30.69
C GLY A 447 8.96 -14.68 31.15
N LEU A 448 8.15 -13.62 31.17
CA LEU A 448 8.59 -12.29 31.60
C LEU A 448 9.00 -12.32 33.08
N ALA A 449 10.27 -12.04 33.36
CA ALA A 449 10.80 -11.98 34.73
C ALA A 449 10.67 -10.56 35.31
N THR A 450 11.07 -9.54 34.54
CA THR A 450 10.99 -8.13 34.96
C THR A 450 11.05 -7.19 33.76
N ASN A 451 10.64 -5.94 33.97
CA ASN A 451 10.95 -4.82 33.10
C ASN A 451 12.05 -3.95 33.75
N VAL A 452 12.97 -3.44 32.95
CA VAL A 452 14.06 -2.54 33.39
C VAL A 452 13.92 -1.22 32.63
N PRO A 453 13.58 -0.10 33.29
CA PRO A 453 13.48 1.20 32.62
C PRO A 453 14.86 1.73 32.22
N VAL A 454 14.93 2.42 31.08
CA VAL A 454 16.10 3.21 30.71
C VAL A 454 16.10 4.49 31.54
N THR A 455 17.21 4.77 32.22
CA THR A 455 17.31 5.92 33.12
C THR A 455 18.22 7.01 32.55
N GLY A 456 17.74 8.25 32.59
CA GLY A 456 18.47 9.39 32.04
C GLY A 456 18.40 9.51 30.51
N SER A 457 19.33 10.26 29.93
CA SER A 457 19.39 10.48 28.48
C SER A 457 20.34 9.51 27.82
N VAL A 458 19.87 8.88 26.75
CA VAL A 458 20.67 8.00 25.88
C VAL A 458 21.49 8.86 24.92
N THR A 459 22.82 8.75 24.95
CA THR A 459 23.69 9.60 24.12
C THR A 459 24.72 8.83 23.32
N ASN A 460 24.99 9.29 22.09
CA ASN A 460 26.03 8.74 21.21
C ASN A 460 27.44 8.79 21.83
N THR A 461 27.65 9.70 22.79
CA THR A 461 28.93 9.89 23.48
C THR A 461 29.07 9.06 24.76
N ASN A 462 28.01 8.39 25.23
CA ASN A 462 28.07 7.57 26.44
C ASN A 462 28.59 6.17 26.09
N THR A 463 29.90 5.96 26.24
CA THR A 463 30.57 4.71 25.89
C THR A 463 30.97 3.83 27.06
N ASN A 464 30.59 4.20 28.29
CA ASN A 464 30.97 3.48 29.50
C ASN A 464 30.04 3.82 30.69
N PRO A 465 29.61 2.86 31.52
CA PRO A 465 29.91 1.43 31.47
C PRO A 465 29.12 0.67 30.40
N CYS A 466 29.72 -0.35 29.78
CA CYS A 466 29.08 -1.20 28.79
C CYS A 466 29.38 -2.66 29.09
N PRO A 467 28.40 -3.59 28.97
CA PRO A 467 28.70 -5.02 28.98
C PRO A 467 29.59 -5.37 27.77
N LEU A 468 30.89 -5.59 28.01
CA LEU A 468 31.87 -5.92 26.96
C LEU A 468 31.70 -7.38 26.51
N THR A 469 30.70 -7.68 25.69
CA THR A 469 30.47 -9.03 25.14
C THR A 469 31.39 -9.35 23.97
N THR A 470 31.77 -8.36 23.18
CA THR A 470 32.48 -8.54 21.91
C THR A 470 33.64 -7.56 21.69
N GLY A 471 34.03 -6.77 22.69
CA GLY A 471 35.27 -6.00 22.70
C GLY A 471 35.24 -4.62 22.01
N ALA A 472 34.17 -4.29 21.28
CA ALA A 472 33.83 -2.89 20.99
C ALA A 472 32.90 -2.41 22.10
N GLY A 473 33.31 -1.40 22.88
CA GLY A 473 32.41 -0.79 23.87
C GLY A 473 31.10 -0.35 23.22
N CYS A 474 30.01 -0.29 23.98
CA CYS A 474 28.76 0.24 23.48
C CYS A 474 28.82 1.76 23.32
N THR A 475 27.97 2.31 22.47
CA THR A 475 27.49 3.69 22.60
C THR A 475 26.18 3.64 23.41
N LEU A 476 25.60 4.78 23.83
CA LEU A 476 24.23 4.87 24.39
C LEU A 476 24.07 4.58 25.91
N GLY A 477 25.13 4.22 26.62
CA GLY A 477 25.08 3.89 28.07
C GLY A 477 24.51 2.50 28.38
N ASN A 478 24.26 2.21 29.65
CA ASN A 478 23.81 0.90 30.10
C ASN A 478 22.76 0.90 31.19
N GLU A 479 22.03 -0.21 31.23
CA GLU A 479 21.14 -0.59 32.32
C GLU A 479 21.59 -1.91 32.93
N GLN A 480 21.22 -2.14 34.18
CA GLN A 480 21.58 -3.37 34.88
C GLN A 480 20.55 -3.71 35.95
N VAL A 481 20.26 -5.00 36.08
CA VAL A 481 19.35 -5.51 37.11
C VAL A 481 19.90 -6.81 37.68
N THR A 482 19.73 -6.99 38.99
CA THR A 482 19.97 -8.27 39.66
C THR A 482 18.65 -8.96 39.91
N LEU A 483 18.47 -10.13 39.30
CA LEU A 483 17.32 -10.99 39.40
C LEU A 483 17.54 -12.00 40.53
N SER A 484 16.71 -11.89 41.56
CA SER A 484 16.67 -12.82 42.70
C SER A 484 15.23 -13.24 42.93
N SER A 485 14.45 -12.44 43.68
CA SER A 485 13.04 -12.73 43.96
C SER A 485 12.17 -12.90 42.72
N GLN A 486 12.55 -12.30 41.59
CA GLN A 486 11.85 -12.39 40.31
C GLN A 486 11.90 -13.80 39.70
N LEU A 487 12.98 -14.55 39.96
CA LEU A 487 13.21 -15.91 39.46
C LEU A 487 12.94 -16.98 40.55
N ALA A 488 12.67 -16.54 41.78
CA ALA A 488 12.38 -17.43 42.89
C ALA A 488 11.07 -18.19 42.65
N SER A 489 10.98 -19.38 43.25
CA SER A 489 9.75 -20.18 43.19
C SER A 489 8.55 -19.38 43.73
N PRO A 490 7.41 -19.34 43.02
CA PRO A 490 7.03 -20.20 41.89
C PRO A 490 7.09 -19.54 40.49
N PHE A 491 8.20 -18.88 40.12
CA PHE A 491 8.35 -18.38 38.74
C PHE A 491 8.18 -19.50 37.69
N ALA A 492 7.26 -19.30 36.76
CA ALA A 492 7.01 -20.23 35.66
C ALA A 492 6.53 -19.47 34.41
N PRO A 493 7.08 -19.76 33.22
CA PRO A 493 6.51 -19.31 31.96
C PRO A 493 5.06 -19.80 31.80
N ASN A 494 4.17 -18.90 31.39
CA ASN A 494 2.74 -19.14 31.25
C ASN A 494 2.19 -18.48 29.98
N ALA A 495 1.83 -19.28 28.98
CA ALA A 495 1.21 -18.82 27.75
C ALA A 495 -0.17 -18.16 27.95
N ALA A 496 -0.84 -18.42 29.07
CA ALA A 496 -2.13 -17.82 29.43
C ALA A 496 -1.98 -16.53 30.24
N ALA A 497 -0.77 -16.15 30.64
CA ALA A 497 -0.54 -14.87 31.29
C ALA A 497 -0.67 -13.72 30.28
N ALA A 498 -1.31 -12.62 30.69
CA ALA A 498 -1.49 -11.47 29.83
C ALA A 498 -0.12 -10.85 29.47
N PRO A 499 0.09 -10.37 28.22
CA PRO A 499 1.34 -9.73 27.82
C PRO A 499 1.77 -8.62 28.79
N GLY A 500 3.05 -8.56 29.14
CA GLY A 500 3.56 -7.58 30.12
C GLY A 500 3.38 -7.96 31.59
N THR A 501 2.75 -9.09 31.90
CA THR A 501 2.67 -9.64 33.28
C THR A 501 3.72 -10.72 33.53
N THR A 502 4.10 -10.93 34.79
CA THR A 502 5.11 -11.93 35.16
C THR A 502 4.75 -13.32 34.63
N GLY A 503 5.70 -13.97 33.96
CA GLY A 503 5.55 -15.29 33.35
C GLY A 503 4.98 -15.25 31.92
N ALA A 504 4.46 -14.12 31.43
CA ALA A 504 3.93 -14.02 30.07
C ALA A 504 5.01 -14.28 29.02
N TYR A 505 4.62 -14.90 27.90
CA TYR A 505 5.55 -15.21 26.82
C TYR A 505 6.00 -13.94 26.09
N PRO A 506 7.22 -13.95 25.50
CA PRO A 506 7.61 -12.89 24.59
C PRO A 506 6.66 -12.81 23.39
N PRO A 507 6.59 -11.64 22.75
CA PRO A 507 5.65 -11.41 21.66
C PRO A 507 5.95 -12.29 20.42
N ASP A 508 7.21 -12.44 20.01
CA ASP A 508 7.62 -13.34 18.89
C ASP A 508 8.60 -14.41 19.41
N PRO A 509 8.73 -15.58 18.75
CA PRO A 509 9.97 -16.36 18.78
C PRO A 509 11.22 -15.56 18.39
N GLU A 510 12.37 -15.98 18.92
CA GLU A 510 13.71 -15.45 18.61
C GLU A 510 14.03 -15.64 17.12
N ARG A 511 13.92 -14.57 16.32
CA ARG A 511 14.26 -14.56 14.89
C ARG A 511 14.86 -13.23 14.50
N ALA A 512 15.81 -13.26 13.56
CA ALA A 512 16.34 -12.04 12.97
C ALA A 512 15.17 -11.22 12.42
N PRO A 513 15.15 -9.90 12.67
CA PRO A 513 14.24 -9.02 11.97
C PRO A 513 14.64 -8.84 10.50
N LEU A 514 15.71 -9.50 10.03
CA LEU A 514 16.10 -9.60 8.63
C LEU A 514 15.83 -11.03 8.08
N ALA A 515 15.13 -11.14 6.95
CA ALA A 515 14.93 -12.36 6.19
C ALA A 515 16.25 -12.91 5.62
N ALA A 516 16.37 -14.25 5.59
CA ALA A 516 17.54 -14.90 5.03
C ALA A 516 17.58 -14.79 3.48
N GLY A 517 18.73 -14.39 2.92
CA GLY A 517 19.04 -14.55 1.50
C GLY A 517 19.30 -13.27 0.70
N LEU A 518 19.07 -12.07 1.27
CA LEU A 518 19.43 -10.79 0.67
C LEU A 518 19.93 -9.81 1.75
N LEU A 519 20.83 -8.91 1.38
CA LEU A 519 21.24 -7.79 2.24
C LEU A 519 20.00 -6.94 2.55
N ASN A 520 19.69 -6.80 3.85
CA ASN A 520 18.69 -5.87 4.40
C ASN A 520 17.21 -6.19 4.19
N GLN A 521 16.84 -7.39 3.78
CA GLN A 521 15.43 -7.72 3.64
C GLN A 521 14.82 -7.96 5.02
N ASN A 522 13.72 -7.31 5.42
CA ASN A 522 12.90 -7.74 6.56
C ASN A 522 11.99 -8.93 6.14
N PRO A 523 11.62 -9.82 7.07
CA PRO A 523 10.57 -10.81 6.82
C PRO A 523 9.27 -10.17 6.34
N ALA A 524 8.54 -10.86 5.47
CA ALA A 524 7.24 -10.38 5.00
C ALA A 524 6.23 -10.23 6.15
N ARG A 525 5.39 -9.20 6.08
CA ARG A 525 4.25 -9.00 6.99
C ARG A 525 3.43 -10.29 7.13
N GLY A 526 3.01 -10.60 8.35
CA GLY A 526 2.31 -11.82 8.72
C GLY A 526 1.14 -11.52 9.63
N THR A 527 0.06 -12.27 9.46
CA THR A 527 -1.14 -12.16 10.30
C THR A 527 -0.84 -12.59 11.74
N GLY A 528 -1.12 -11.72 12.72
CA GLY A 528 -0.96 -12.05 14.14
C GLY A 528 0.48 -12.04 14.65
N ALA A 529 1.42 -11.42 13.94
CA ALA A 529 2.79 -11.28 14.41
C ALA A 529 2.90 -10.28 15.56
N ALA A 530 3.78 -10.58 16.50
CA ALA A 530 3.97 -9.83 17.71
C ALA A 530 5.47 -9.68 17.90
N GLY A 531 6.02 -8.46 18.03
CA GLY A 531 7.45 -8.22 18.27
C GLY A 531 8.27 -7.91 17.02
N ASP A 532 8.96 -6.75 17.01
CA ASP A 532 9.82 -6.18 15.93
C ASP A 532 9.44 -6.55 14.50
N ARG A 533 8.18 -6.28 14.24
CA ARG A 533 7.72 -5.67 13.00
C ARG A 533 7.02 -4.37 13.37
N ALA A 534 7.79 -3.43 13.92
CA ALA A 534 7.27 -2.25 14.60
C ALA A 534 6.46 -1.29 13.70
N ASN A 535 6.29 -1.64 12.42
CA ASN A 535 5.47 -1.01 11.39
C ASN A 535 4.17 -1.79 11.06
N GLU A 536 3.73 -2.78 11.86
CA GLU A 536 2.65 -3.74 11.52
C GLU A 536 1.22 -3.44 11.96
N ASN A 537 0.92 -2.24 12.47
CA ASN A 537 -0.47 -1.86 12.81
C ASN A 537 -1.14 -2.72 13.90
N ASN A 538 -0.33 -3.36 14.75
CA ASN A 538 -0.83 -4.11 15.91
C ASN A 538 -0.71 -3.24 17.18
N CYS A 539 -1.83 -3.09 17.90
CA CYS A 539 -1.90 -2.40 19.18
C CYS A 539 -2.29 -3.35 20.30
N LYS A 540 -1.97 -2.99 21.55
CA LYS A 540 -2.54 -3.67 22.72
C LYS A 540 -3.95 -3.15 22.99
N SER A 541 -4.89 -4.07 23.23
CA SER A 541 -6.24 -3.76 23.70
C SER A 541 -6.24 -3.31 25.16
N VAL A 542 -7.37 -2.83 25.68
CA VAL A 542 -7.56 -2.47 27.11
C VAL A 542 -7.38 -3.68 28.06
N GLY A 543 -7.32 -4.91 27.53
CA GLY A 543 -6.97 -6.13 28.25
C GLY A 543 -5.63 -6.73 27.83
N ASP A 544 -4.72 -5.91 27.28
CA ASP A 544 -3.35 -6.27 26.86
C ASP A 544 -3.20 -7.38 25.81
N ALA A 545 -4.31 -7.88 25.26
CA ALA A 545 -4.30 -8.72 24.06
C ALA A 545 -3.95 -7.90 22.82
N TYR A 546 -3.06 -8.41 21.96
CA TYR A 546 -2.71 -7.78 20.69
C TYR A 546 -3.91 -7.84 19.74
N ILE A 547 -4.37 -6.67 19.30
CA ILE A 547 -5.48 -6.49 18.37
C ILE A 547 -5.01 -5.59 17.22
N THR A 548 -5.74 -5.62 16.11
CA THR A 548 -5.69 -4.49 15.17
C THR A 548 -5.99 -3.21 15.94
N CYS A 549 -5.15 -2.19 15.74
CA CYS A 549 -5.34 -0.90 16.40
C CYS A 549 -6.80 -0.40 16.29
N PRO A 550 -7.36 0.25 17.34
CA PRO A 550 -8.73 0.77 17.35
C PRO A 550 -9.05 1.76 16.21
N GLY A 551 -8.04 2.16 15.45
CA GLY A 551 -8.12 2.83 14.16
C GLY A 551 -6.88 2.50 13.32
N PRO A 552 -6.82 3.00 12.07
CA PRO A 552 -5.69 2.77 11.17
C PRO A 552 -4.48 3.61 11.63
N ILE A 553 -3.78 3.15 12.67
CA ILE A 553 -2.61 3.80 13.28
C ILE A 553 -1.43 2.83 13.30
N THR A 554 -0.27 3.30 12.85
CA THR A 554 1.00 2.60 12.95
C THR A 554 1.87 3.28 14.02
N PRO A 555 1.99 2.70 15.23
CA PRO A 555 2.81 3.29 16.30
C PRO A 555 4.25 3.53 15.86
N GLY A 556 4.82 4.68 16.21
CA GLY A 556 6.20 5.02 15.87
C GLY A 556 6.43 5.46 14.42
N ALA A 557 5.40 5.45 13.56
CA ALA A 557 5.54 5.93 12.19
C ALA A 557 5.95 7.41 12.15
N VAL A 558 6.73 7.74 11.12
CA VAL A 558 7.23 9.10 10.87
C VAL A 558 6.88 9.55 9.46
N GLU A 559 6.80 10.87 9.29
CA GLU A 559 6.73 11.52 7.99
C GLU A 559 7.73 12.67 7.96
N LEU A 560 8.64 12.63 6.99
CA LEU A 560 9.65 13.66 6.79
C LEU A 560 9.08 14.72 5.84
N TYR A 561 8.82 15.90 6.36
CA TYR A 561 8.23 17.01 5.63
C TYR A 561 9.32 18.02 5.24
N TYR A 562 9.44 18.27 3.93
CA TYR A 562 10.35 19.27 3.38
C TYR A 562 9.53 20.36 2.68
N PRO A 563 9.34 21.54 3.30
CA PRO A 563 8.66 22.65 2.65
C PRO A 563 9.52 23.24 1.52
N ALA A 564 8.96 24.22 0.80
CA ALA A 564 9.66 24.87 -0.31
C ALA A 564 11.02 25.45 0.11
N GLY A 565 12.10 24.95 -0.49
CA GLY A 565 13.48 25.33 -0.18
C GLY A 565 14.25 24.32 0.68
N GLY A 566 13.56 23.37 1.34
CA GLY A 566 14.16 22.26 2.05
C GLY A 566 14.46 21.07 1.15
N CYS A 567 15.62 20.47 1.32
CA CYS A 567 16.12 19.37 0.49
C CYS A 567 16.45 18.12 1.31
N LEU A 568 16.09 16.94 0.82
CA LEU A 568 16.58 15.66 1.34
C LEU A 568 17.94 15.34 0.69
N SER A 569 18.99 15.23 1.51
CA SER A 569 20.30 14.78 1.04
C SER A 569 20.86 13.68 1.94
N ALA A 570 20.84 12.45 1.43
CA ALA A 570 21.54 11.31 2.01
C ALA A 570 22.71 10.90 1.10
N SER A 571 23.89 10.70 1.68
CA SER A 571 25.11 10.29 0.98
C SER A 571 25.19 8.78 0.76
N ASN A 572 26.21 8.33 0.02
CA ASN A 572 26.52 6.90 -0.14
C ASN A 572 27.29 6.30 1.05
N THR A 573 27.46 7.05 2.15
CA THR A 573 28.16 6.62 3.38
C THR A 573 27.29 6.74 4.62
N SER A 574 26.03 7.18 4.47
CA SER A 574 25.00 7.25 5.51
C SER A 574 23.92 6.21 5.26
N ASP A 575 23.17 5.84 6.30
CA ASP A 575 22.00 4.98 6.19
C ASP A 575 20.76 5.68 6.78
N THR A 576 19.66 5.70 6.04
CA THR A 576 18.37 6.23 6.50
C THR A 576 17.31 5.18 6.28
N TYR A 577 16.75 4.67 7.38
CA TYR A 577 15.72 3.65 7.36
C TYR A 577 14.48 4.16 8.12
N VAL A 578 13.43 4.53 7.40
CA VAL A 578 12.21 5.08 8.02
C VAL A 578 10.97 4.38 7.52
N PHE A 579 10.00 4.17 8.42
CA PHE A 579 8.66 3.73 8.05
C PHE A 579 7.59 4.77 8.40
N SER A 580 6.66 4.95 7.46
CA SER A 580 5.42 5.70 7.67
C SER A 580 4.30 4.78 8.14
N GLY A 581 3.09 5.32 8.22
CA GLY A 581 1.94 4.63 8.78
C GLY A 581 0.63 5.13 8.20
N TYR A 582 -0.43 4.42 8.54
CA TYR A 582 -1.77 4.76 8.06
C TYR A 582 -2.22 6.18 8.42
N GLN A 583 -1.79 6.70 9.58
CA GLN A 583 -2.11 8.07 10.00
C GLN A 583 -1.53 9.16 9.10
N TYR A 584 -0.50 8.83 8.32
CA TYR A 584 0.13 9.72 7.32
C TYR A 584 -0.11 9.21 5.90
N ASN A 585 -1.14 8.38 5.72
CA ASN A 585 -1.47 7.76 4.42
C ASN A 585 -0.26 7.04 3.80
N TRP A 586 0.60 6.45 4.64
CA TRP A 586 1.85 5.80 4.24
C TRP A 586 2.82 6.72 3.46
N ILE A 587 2.75 8.04 3.60
CA ILE A 587 3.74 8.95 3.01
C ILE A 587 4.92 9.05 3.98
N SER A 588 6.12 8.63 3.53
CA SER A 588 7.35 8.66 4.34
C SER A 588 8.14 9.95 4.14
N VAL A 589 8.10 10.49 2.93
CA VAL A 589 8.70 11.79 2.58
C VAL A 589 7.64 12.59 1.81
N TYR A 590 7.36 13.79 2.28
CA TYR A 590 6.46 14.72 1.64
C TYR A 590 7.19 16.01 1.28
N GLU A 591 7.06 16.43 0.02
CA GLU A 591 7.38 17.78 -0.42
C GLU A 591 6.18 18.38 -1.17
N PRO A 592 5.87 19.68 -0.96
CA PRO A 592 4.79 20.32 -1.70
C PRO A 592 5.20 20.56 -3.16
N ALA A 593 4.22 20.74 -4.05
CA ALA A 593 4.48 21.12 -5.45
C ALA A 593 5.21 22.48 -5.61
N ALA A 594 5.27 23.31 -4.57
CA ALA A 594 6.10 24.51 -4.58
C ALA A 594 7.60 24.22 -4.37
N ASN A 595 7.97 23.01 -3.91
CA ASN A 595 9.36 22.63 -3.69
C ASN A 595 9.97 22.02 -4.96
N ALA A 596 10.96 22.69 -5.52
CA ALA A 596 11.69 22.24 -6.72
C ALA A 596 13.13 21.83 -6.37
N CYS A 597 13.30 21.21 -5.20
CA CYS A 597 14.61 20.82 -4.71
C CYS A 597 15.29 19.75 -5.61
N SER A 598 16.62 19.69 -5.54
CA SER A 598 17.43 18.56 -6.01
C SER A 598 17.77 17.62 -4.85
N ASN A 599 16.94 16.60 -4.64
CA ASN A 599 17.14 15.59 -3.61
C ASN A 599 18.18 14.55 -4.04
N SER A 600 18.93 14.04 -3.06
CA SER A 600 19.82 12.89 -3.23
C SER A 600 19.50 11.80 -2.22
N ILE A 601 19.30 10.59 -2.71
CA ILE A 601 19.08 9.40 -1.89
C ILE A 601 20.23 8.44 -2.16
N GLY A 602 21.18 8.43 -1.24
CA GLY A 602 22.26 7.46 -1.13
C GLY A 602 22.06 6.53 0.07
N ALA A 603 22.92 5.53 0.15
CA ALA A 603 22.95 4.54 1.23
C ALA A 603 24.33 3.90 1.30
N SER A 604 24.85 3.63 2.49
CA SER A 604 26.09 2.87 2.70
C SER A 604 25.83 1.38 2.55
N GLY A 605 24.79 0.92 3.23
CA GLY A 605 24.50 -0.50 3.34
C GLY A 605 23.02 -0.79 3.49
N ASN A 606 22.25 0.06 4.17
CA ASN A 606 20.88 -0.28 4.62
C ASN A 606 19.98 0.97 4.74
N SER A 607 19.47 1.47 3.62
CA SER A 607 18.46 2.54 3.62
C SER A 607 17.13 2.06 3.06
N ALA A 608 16.05 2.58 3.62
CA ALA A 608 14.71 2.40 3.09
C ALA A 608 13.79 3.53 3.52
N TYR A 609 12.89 3.92 2.61
CA TYR A 609 11.80 4.83 2.89
C TYR A 609 10.50 4.05 2.75
N ILE A 610 10.11 3.30 3.78
CA ILE A 610 8.90 2.46 3.77
C ILE A 610 7.67 3.38 3.80
N GLY A 611 7.11 3.56 2.62
CA GLY A 611 6.07 4.53 2.35
C GLY A 611 6.16 5.03 0.91
N LEU A 612 5.30 5.96 0.54
CA LEU A 612 5.46 6.79 -0.64
C LEU A 612 6.43 7.93 -0.35
N VAL A 613 7.44 8.08 -1.21
CA VAL A 613 8.20 9.34 -1.33
C VAL A 613 7.49 10.22 -2.36
N TYR A 614 6.88 11.32 -1.91
CA TYR A 614 6.09 12.24 -2.72
C TYR A 614 6.78 13.61 -2.83
N ALA A 615 7.38 13.89 -3.99
CA ALA A 615 8.13 15.11 -4.25
C ALA A 615 7.80 15.67 -5.67
N PRO A 616 6.55 16.07 -5.94
CA PRO A 616 5.98 16.20 -7.28
C PRO A 616 6.67 17.24 -8.18
N SER A 617 7.38 18.22 -7.60
CA SER A 617 8.13 19.24 -8.34
C SER A 617 9.65 19.17 -8.15
N ALA A 618 10.13 18.26 -7.31
CA ALA A 618 11.55 18.07 -7.03
C ALA A 618 12.18 17.00 -7.94
N SER A 619 13.50 17.11 -8.13
CA SER A 619 14.28 16.05 -8.77
C SER A 619 14.86 15.12 -7.72
N VAL A 620 14.87 13.81 -7.99
CA VAL A 620 15.41 12.80 -7.08
C VAL A 620 16.56 12.07 -7.77
N ALA A 621 17.76 12.23 -7.22
CA ALA A 621 18.94 11.46 -7.61
C ALA A 621 19.08 10.24 -6.71
N VAL A 622 19.14 9.05 -7.30
CA VAL A 622 19.38 7.78 -6.60
C VAL A 622 20.78 7.30 -6.95
N THR A 623 21.65 7.19 -5.95
CA THR A 623 23.11 7.09 -6.14
C THR A 623 23.74 5.82 -5.55
N SER A 624 22.94 4.97 -4.92
CA SER A 624 23.39 3.74 -4.25
C SER A 624 22.43 2.58 -4.53
N PRO A 625 22.91 1.33 -4.56
CA PRO A 625 22.05 0.16 -4.72
C PRO A 625 21.24 -0.19 -3.47
N TYR A 626 21.57 0.40 -2.31
CA TYR A 626 20.99 0.04 -1.01
C TYR A 626 19.91 1.00 -0.52
N VAL A 627 19.30 1.78 -1.42
CA VAL A 627 18.34 2.85 -1.08
C VAL A 627 16.91 2.37 -0.84
N SER A 628 16.63 1.12 -1.18
CA SER A 628 15.31 0.53 -1.07
C SER A 628 15.42 -0.90 -0.61
N GLU A 629 14.72 -1.21 0.47
CA GLU A 629 14.53 -2.57 0.91
C GLU A 629 13.85 -3.39 -0.20
N ALA A 630 14.37 -4.57 -0.50
CA ALA A 630 13.84 -5.44 -1.56
C ALA A 630 12.40 -5.93 -1.31
N ALA A 631 11.77 -5.64 -0.16
CA ALA A 631 10.47 -6.18 0.26
C ALA A 631 9.28 -5.21 0.33
N GLY A 632 9.43 -3.89 0.17
CA GLY A 632 8.23 -3.05 0.03
C GLY A 632 8.43 -1.54 0.22
N THR A 633 8.29 -0.81 -0.88
CA THR A 633 8.11 0.65 -0.90
C THR A 633 6.70 0.98 -1.36
N GLY A 634 6.14 2.11 -0.94
CA GLY A 634 4.89 2.66 -1.47
C GLY A 634 5.03 3.30 -2.86
N GLY A 635 6.22 3.22 -3.43
CA GLY A 635 6.63 3.89 -4.66
C GLY A 635 7.33 5.24 -4.40
N ILE A 636 7.80 5.84 -5.48
CA ILE A 636 8.37 7.19 -5.47
C ILE A 636 7.74 7.99 -6.61
N ILE A 637 7.18 9.16 -6.29
CA ILE A 637 6.64 10.10 -7.28
C ILE A 637 7.44 11.39 -7.17
N ALA A 638 8.10 11.78 -8.26
CA ALA A 638 8.91 13.00 -8.33
C ALA A 638 8.72 13.73 -9.65
N ALA A 639 9.25 14.94 -9.79
CA ALA A 639 9.28 15.60 -11.10
C ALA A 639 10.16 14.82 -12.08
N SER A 640 11.36 14.42 -11.64
CA SER A 640 12.31 13.67 -12.46
C SER A 640 13.25 12.82 -11.63
N PHE A 641 13.78 11.76 -12.24
CA PHE A 641 14.72 10.83 -11.63
C PHE A 641 16.05 10.78 -12.36
N THR A 642 17.13 10.67 -11.59
CA THR A 642 18.45 10.32 -12.10
C THR A 642 19.00 9.14 -11.30
N PHE A 643 19.25 8.02 -11.98
CA PHE A 643 19.88 6.83 -11.40
C PHE A 643 21.34 6.75 -11.86
N THR A 644 22.27 6.72 -10.92
CA THR A 644 23.72 6.70 -11.17
C THR A 644 24.42 5.76 -10.19
N GLY A 645 25.72 5.51 -10.40
CA GLY A 645 26.46 4.55 -9.59
C GLY A 645 26.01 3.12 -9.86
N THR A 646 26.05 2.25 -8.86
CA THR A 646 25.46 0.91 -8.97
C THR A 646 23.95 1.01 -8.82
N LEU A 647 23.21 0.47 -9.79
CA LEU A 647 21.76 0.62 -9.86
C LEU A 647 21.03 -0.21 -8.80
N PRO A 648 19.97 0.32 -8.14
CA PRO A 648 19.20 -0.36 -7.10
C PRO A 648 18.09 -1.27 -7.66
N SER A 649 17.37 -1.94 -6.75
CA SER A 649 16.13 -2.64 -7.06
C SER A 649 14.95 -2.13 -6.22
N PHE A 650 13.87 -1.68 -6.86
CA PHE A 650 12.63 -1.26 -6.20
C PHE A 650 11.58 -2.37 -6.26
N LYS A 651 10.87 -2.58 -5.16
CA LYS A 651 9.68 -3.42 -5.12
C LYS A 651 8.51 -2.61 -4.57
N TYR A 652 7.51 -2.39 -5.41
CA TYR A 652 6.28 -1.75 -4.98
C TYR A 652 5.44 -2.70 -4.13
N ASN A 653 4.90 -2.18 -3.04
CA ASN A 653 3.96 -2.87 -2.19
C ASN A 653 2.82 -1.91 -1.80
N ALA A 654 1.62 -2.21 -2.28
CA ALA A 654 0.42 -1.42 -2.01
C ALA A 654 0.06 -1.32 -0.52
N GLN A 655 0.57 -2.23 0.33
CA GLN A 655 0.37 -2.16 1.78
C GLN A 655 1.10 -0.98 2.45
N PHE A 656 2.11 -0.43 1.77
CA PHE A 656 2.92 0.70 2.23
C PHE A 656 2.72 1.93 1.34
N ALA A 657 1.63 1.98 0.58
CA ALA A 657 1.28 3.11 -0.27
C ALA A 657 0.03 3.82 0.26
N PRO A 658 -0.14 5.10 -0.08
CA PRO A 658 -1.44 5.75 0.02
C PRO A 658 -2.55 4.89 -0.55
N VAL A 659 -3.73 4.97 0.07
CA VAL A 659 -4.91 4.25 -0.43
C VAL A 659 -5.06 4.55 -1.92
N PRO A 660 -5.04 3.54 -2.80
CA PRO A 660 -5.22 3.76 -4.23
C PRO A 660 -6.51 4.56 -4.45
N PRO A 661 -6.56 5.44 -5.47
CA PRO A 661 -7.82 6.05 -5.88
C PRO A 661 -8.88 4.95 -5.99
N ALA A 662 -10.08 5.17 -5.43
CA ALA A 662 -11.13 4.18 -5.37
C ALA A 662 -11.33 3.45 -6.71
N ALA A 663 -11.79 2.18 -6.64
CA ALA A 663 -12.14 1.37 -7.81
C ALA A 663 -12.76 2.25 -8.91
N ARG A 664 -12.22 2.14 -10.13
CA ARG A 664 -12.53 3.12 -11.18
C ARG A 664 -13.26 2.46 -12.32
N LEU A 665 -14.31 3.16 -12.77
CA LEU A 665 -14.94 2.86 -14.05
C LEU A 665 -14.05 3.34 -15.19
N ILE A 666 -13.71 2.42 -16.08
CA ILE A 666 -13.06 2.77 -17.34
C ILE A 666 -14.04 2.53 -18.48
N SER A 667 -14.23 3.56 -19.30
CA SER A 667 -15.08 3.52 -20.50
C SER A 667 -14.39 2.78 -21.64
#